data_AF-A0AAU8S5J4-F1
#
_entry.id   AF-A0AAU8S5J4-F1
#
_cell.length_a   1.000
_cell.length_b   1.000
_cell.length_c   1.000
_cell.angle_alpha   90.00
_cell.angle_beta   90.00
_cell.angle_gamma   90.00
#
_symmetry.space_group_name_H-M   'P 1'
#
loop_
_entity.id
_entity.type
_entity.pdbx_description
1 polymer ?
#
loop_
_entity_poly.entity_id
_entity_poly.type
_entity_poly.pdbx_seq_one_letter_code
_entity_poly.pdbx_strand_id
1 'polypeptide(L)'
;MAEYNFSELYAWLKEQPRALGWGMISFMDRKKLNLLLLQAYIQRFKTSAYLPPITGSIPNGDDRRFALNQFTLDWPRLGFAGMQANDSKAGLTMQVMSGTQLGLRLSGADWHVREIRETSPLQGPELSLDLLLANVPGVVGKEGRVRLDLKESSDFKLEVSSDAGEQRLVGEYFKQKFEALPDAQRVFPLGQIEAGGNPLLRATSFALRTQARERDPEDDEGAVLALLCYEGDDQGNIPGRDFRYLIPKDKAYDATVLFEPTRIMLAQLLESLKGVVNDVEFRLVRDDKGKLIGAIASRGEMVIPEQELTHEFDTDADDFGRSRHMTLKFKVFEIVLEMTDAFEVSINGQDVEVTWEVTGVMAVEPLDLDDDTGQVGRTIRTYMDSSDFYKRTEDDFKYVFKSLYELEDVEGGILKSKGIEMLEYKAPAPKIGEIKPPSVPPLDPIEAYIIAALFFWLLLPMIAVMIMLEGLLRATGETEFPSVESILRDAFEKNFQFSHSLKELVDETIKLYFGNALIGQDQFAPREIALFGAVNPAATAFAVDPMEHTLAVASSPKQFNTVPAHPGKLRWTCEPVLATVASDQIGDINPDTGLYTPPRGQDFDGAFVRVRVHAEHKDTGFKSSALITVVKSRVQINPLAYVTQVNGTVDLQAGYLGDANNLRWADPAYGKVNASGKSAVYTAPANMPPLDPAYPDELAAFTVDEIVLSEAGANGSGHTALVITESAIKQPMQLLREVDPVAGTVKLTAVINGREQDPAKIQWEVKYGSGAVDPATGVYTHDTSSSDQFALITATFDTQIIGIFDGYALQTLPPARLEDAVQGVGAFEVQKHPEGVKS
;
A
#
# COMPACT_ATOMS: atom_id res chain seq x y z
N MET A 1 10.28 16.29 -16.49
CA MET A 1 9.51 17.38 -15.85
C MET A 1 9.68 17.20 -14.36
N ALA A 2 10.07 18.26 -13.66
CA ALA A 2 10.93 18.24 -12.48
C ALA A 2 10.25 17.82 -11.16
N GLU A 3 11.03 17.19 -10.29
CA GLU A 3 10.75 17.07 -8.86
C GLU A 3 10.54 18.45 -8.22
N TYR A 4 9.38 18.63 -7.59
CA TYR A 4 9.00 19.86 -6.91
C TYR A 4 9.38 19.82 -5.43
N ASN A 5 9.78 20.97 -4.89
CA ASN A 5 9.86 21.14 -3.45
C ASN A 5 8.45 21.26 -2.85
N PHE A 6 8.34 21.01 -1.54
CA PHE A 6 7.09 21.14 -0.80
C PHE A 6 6.43 22.50 -1.01
N SER A 7 7.20 23.60 -0.97
CA SER A 7 6.66 24.95 -1.17
C SER A 7 6.04 25.17 -2.56
N GLU A 8 6.63 24.57 -3.59
CA GLU A 8 6.14 24.67 -4.98
C GLU A 8 4.88 23.83 -5.20
N LEU A 9 4.84 22.62 -4.64
CA LEU A 9 3.62 21.79 -4.65
C LEU A 9 2.50 22.45 -3.87
N TYR A 10 2.80 22.95 -2.68
CA TYR A 10 1.82 23.58 -1.81
C TYR A 10 1.25 24.86 -2.44
N ALA A 11 2.08 25.69 -3.08
CA ALA A 11 1.60 26.84 -3.86
C ALA A 11 0.64 26.43 -4.99
N TRP A 12 0.94 25.33 -5.69
CA TRP A 12 0.10 24.80 -6.76
C TRP A 12 -1.24 24.24 -6.25
N LEU A 13 -1.26 23.64 -5.05
CA LEU A 13 -2.48 23.19 -4.39
C LEU A 13 -3.39 24.36 -3.96
N LYS A 14 -2.82 25.56 -3.71
CA LYS A 14 -3.59 26.78 -3.39
C LYS A 14 -4.29 27.41 -4.60
N GLU A 15 -3.85 27.11 -5.81
CA GLU A 15 -4.40 27.74 -7.02
C GLU A 15 -5.86 27.33 -7.26
N GLN A 16 -6.14 26.03 -7.23
CA GLN A 16 -7.47 25.46 -7.49
C GLN A 16 -7.59 24.02 -6.92
N PRO A 17 -8.81 23.49 -6.71
CA PRO A 17 -9.02 22.10 -6.28
C PRO A 17 -8.37 21.07 -7.23
N ARG A 18 -7.78 20.01 -6.67
CA ARG A 18 -6.98 18.97 -7.35
C ARG A 18 -7.45 17.53 -7.06
N ALA A 19 -8.55 17.31 -6.36
CA ALA A 19 -9.15 15.99 -6.13
C ALA A 19 -9.90 15.49 -7.38
N LEU A 20 -10.05 16.32 -8.41
CA LEU A 20 -10.60 15.95 -9.73
C LEU A 20 -12.00 15.32 -9.69
N GLY A 21 -12.79 15.63 -8.66
CA GLY A 21 -14.12 15.04 -8.46
C GLY A 21 -14.10 13.68 -7.75
N TRP A 22 -12.93 13.16 -7.37
CA TRP A 22 -12.81 12.04 -6.46
C TRP A 22 -13.00 12.50 -5.01
N GLY A 23 -13.51 11.61 -4.18
CA GLY A 23 -13.65 11.86 -2.74
C GLY A 23 -12.29 11.89 -2.03
N MET A 24 -11.35 11.07 -2.52
CA MET A 24 -9.98 11.00 -2.04
C MET A 24 -9.03 10.55 -3.16
N ILE A 25 -7.83 11.12 -3.23
CA ILE A 25 -6.72 10.66 -4.07
C ILE A 25 -5.52 10.38 -3.15
N SER A 26 -5.03 9.15 -3.10
CA SER A 26 -3.77 8.82 -2.42
C SER A 26 -2.64 8.55 -3.41
N PHE A 27 -1.42 8.93 -3.02
CA PHE A 27 -0.16 8.68 -3.71
C PHE A 27 0.74 7.89 -2.77
N MET A 28 1.31 6.80 -3.26
CA MET A 28 2.23 5.93 -2.50
C MET A 28 3.49 5.68 -3.31
N ASP A 29 4.65 5.99 -2.71
CA ASP A 29 5.96 5.85 -3.33
C ASP A 29 6.29 4.39 -3.71
N ARG A 30 6.88 4.22 -4.89
CA ARG A 30 7.31 2.92 -5.43
C ARG A 30 8.20 2.12 -4.49
N LYS A 31 9.22 2.75 -3.90
CA LYS A 31 10.20 2.04 -3.07
C LYS A 31 9.48 1.42 -1.88
N LYS A 32 8.57 2.17 -1.26
CA LYS A 32 7.80 1.69 -0.11
C LYS A 32 6.81 0.60 -0.49
N LEU A 33 6.13 0.72 -1.62
CA LEU A 33 5.27 -0.36 -2.14
C LEU A 33 6.07 -1.62 -2.45
N ASN A 34 7.27 -1.49 -2.99
CA ASN A 34 8.18 -2.61 -3.22
C ASN A 34 8.61 -3.28 -1.90
N LEU A 35 8.82 -2.51 -0.83
CA LEU A 35 9.04 -3.11 0.51
C LEU A 35 7.83 -3.91 0.98
N LEU A 36 6.59 -3.43 0.75
CA LEU A 36 5.38 -4.19 1.08
C LEU A 36 5.27 -5.48 0.25
N LEU A 37 5.60 -5.43 -1.04
CA LEU A 37 5.62 -6.62 -1.90
C LEU A 37 6.66 -7.65 -1.45
N LEU A 38 7.86 -7.21 -1.04
CA LEU A 38 8.88 -8.08 -0.45
C LEU A 38 8.39 -8.69 0.87
N GLN A 39 7.76 -7.91 1.76
CA GLN A 39 7.20 -8.46 3.01
C GLN A 39 6.10 -9.49 2.72
N ALA A 40 5.18 -9.20 1.80
CA ALA A 40 4.13 -10.12 1.38
C ALA A 40 4.74 -11.42 0.81
N TYR A 41 5.81 -11.32 0.03
CA TYR A 41 6.54 -12.48 -0.48
C TYR A 41 7.20 -13.30 0.63
N ILE A 42 7.91 -12.67 1.58
CA ILE A 42 8.55 -13.36 2.72
C ILE A 42 7.52 -14.08 3.59
N GLN A 43 6.33 -13.50 3.75
CA GLN A 43 5.23 -14.11 4.50
C GLN A 43 4.65 -15.37 3.83
N ARG A 44 4.77 -15.49 2.50
CA ARG A 44 4.27 -16.66 1.76
C ARG A 44 5.13 -17.91 1.93
N PHE A 45 6.37 -17.79 2.39
CA PHE A 45 7.23 -18.96 2.59
C PHE A 45 6.57 -19.98 3.52
N LYS A 46 6.73 -21.27 3.17
CA LYS A 46 6.10 -22.42 3.84
C LYS A 46 4.56 -22.42 3.81
N THR A 47 3.94 -21.65 2.91
CA THR A 47 2.48 -21.66 2.67
C THR A 47 2.19 -22.11 1.24
N SER A 48 0.94 -22.50 0.96
CA SER A 48 0.50 -22.81 -0.41
C SER A 48 0.44 -21.60 -1.35
N ALA A 49 0.64 -20.39 -0.82
CA ALA A 49 0.68 -19.13 -1.58
C ALA A 49 2.07 -18.82 -2.17
N TYR A 50 3.11 -19.58 -1.79
CA TYR A 50 4.42 -19.48 -2.43
C TYR A 50 4.36 -19.99 -3.88
N LEU A 51 4.98 -19.27 -4.81
CA LEU A 51 4.94 -19.63 -6.22
C LEU A 51 5.72 -20.93 -6.47
N PRO A 52 5.11 -21.97 -7.08
CA PRO A 52 5.83 -23.19 -7.38
C PRO A 52 6.87 -22.96 -8.48
N PRO A 53 7.96 -23.75 -8.50
CA PRO A 53 8.93 -23.71 -9.59
C PRO A 53 8.25 -23.99 -10.95
N ILE A 54 8.59 -23.21 -11.96
CA ILE A 54 8.05 -23.34 -13.31
C ILE A 54 8.92 -24.31 -14.10
N THR A 55 8.27 -25.34 -14.64
CA THR A 55 8.92 -26.37 -15.46
C THR A 55 8.13 -26.53 -16.75
N GLY A 56 8.82 -26.69 -17.88
CA GLY A 56 8.22 -27.24 -19.10
C GLY A 56 9.03 -26.99 -20.37
N SER A 57 8.48 -27.47 -21.50
CA SER A 57 9.12 -27.40 -22.81
C SER A 57 8.41 -26.40 -23.73
N ILE A 58 9.21 -25.58 -24.42
CA ILE A 58 8.77 -24.46 -25.24
C ILE A 58 9.30 -24.71 -26.66
N PRO A 59 8.45 -25.16 -27.60
CA PRO A 59 8.87 -25.43 -28.96
C PRO A 59 9.24 -24.14 -29.71
N ASN A 60 10.26 -24.22 -30.56
CA ASN A 60 10.69 -23.17 -31.47
C ASN A 60 10.86 -23.76 -32.89
N GLY A 61 9.74 -23.93 -33.59
CA GLY A 61 9.68 -24.71 -34.83
C GLY A 61 9.73 -26.23 -34.59
N ASP A 62 10.00 -26.98 -35.65
CA ASP A 62 9.92 -28.45 -35.63
C ASP A 62 11.20 -29.12 -35.09
N ASP A 63 12.36 -28.45 -35.19
CA ASP A 63 13.67 -29.03 -34.84
C ASP A 63 14.32 -28.39 -33.60
N ARG A 64 13.69 -27.42 -32.93
CA ARG A 64 14.24 -26.76 -31.74
C ARG A 64 13.21 -26.61 -30.64
N ARG A 65 13.68 -26.63 -29.40
CA ARG A 65 12.88 -26.25 -28.23
C ARG A 65 13.76 -25.84 -27.06
N PHE A 66 13.18 -25.08 -26.15
CA PHE A 66 13.76 -24.80 -24.84
C PHE A 66 13.11 -25.72 -23.80
N ALA A 67 13.89 -26.22 -22.86
CA ALA A 67 13.35 -26.89 -21.68
C ALA A 67 13.77 -26.09 -20.44
N LEU A 68 12.78 -25.60 -19.70
CA LEU A 68 12.98 -24.90 -18.43
C LEU A 68 12.70 -25.89 -17.30
N ASN A 69 13.70 -26.15 -16.45
CA ASN A 69 13.55 -27.05 -15.32
C ASN A 69 13.64 -26.28 -14.00
N GLN A 70 12.59 -26.38 -13.18
CA GLN A 70 12.54 -25.85 -11.82
C GLN A 70 12.90 -24.36 -11.69
N PHE A 71 12.39 -23.52 -12.60
CA PHE A 71 12.58 -22.07 -12.55
C PHE A 71 11.83 -21.48 -11.36
N THR A 72 12.56 -21.06 -10.32
CA THR A 72 11.97 -20.39 -9.16
C THR A 72 12.07 -18.88 -9.33
N LEU A 73 10.95 -18.17 -9.32
CA LEU A 73 10.95 -16.71 -9.35
C LEU A 73 11.06 -16.11 -7.95
N ASP A 74 11.64 -14.91 -7.87
CA ASP A 74 11.59 -14.07 -6.67
C ASP A 74 10.30 -13.23 -6.59
N TRP A 75 10.25 -12.23 -5.72
CA TRP A 75 9.12 -11.31 -5.60
C TRP A 75 9.01 -10.33 -6.78
N PRO A 76 7.78 -9.88 -7.12
CA PRO A 76 7.55 -8.88 -8.17
C PRO A 76 7.92 -7.47 -7.69
N ARG A 77 8.73 -6.75 -8.47
CA ARG A 77 9.16 -5.38 -8.23
C ARG A 77 8.46 -4.42 -9.19
N LEU A 78 7.79 -3.41 -8.65
CA LEU A 78 7.21 -2.30 -9.42
C LEU A 78 8.31 -1.38 -9.96
N GLY A 79 8.21 -1.08 -11.24
CA GLY A 79 9.01 -0.12 -11.99
C GLY A 79 8.15 0.73 -12.91
N PHE A 80 8.66 1.91 -13.26
CA PHE A 80 7.98 2.86 -14.16
C PHE A 80 8.81 3.25 -15.38
N ALA A 81 10.01 2.68 -15.52
CA ALA A 81 10.86 2.91 -16.70
C ALA A 81 10.11 2.54 -18.00
N GLY A 82 10.26 3.38 -19.02
CA GLY A 82 9.66 3.23 -20.35
C GLY A 82 8.17 3.52 -20.43
N MET A 83 7.49 3.83 -19.31
CA MET A 83 6.05 4.06 -19.28
C MET A 83 5.70 5.51 -19.57
N GLN A 84 4.59 5.74 -20.30
CA GLN A 84 4.08 7.09 -20.48
C GLN A 84 3.28 7.53 -19.25
N ALA A 85 3.35 8.83 -18.93
CA ALA A 85 2.55 9.38 -17.84
C ALA A 85 1.05 9.07 -18.00
N ASN A 86 0.49 8.33 -17.05
CA ASN A 86 -0.94 8.05 -16.84
C ASN A 86 -1.58 6.97 -17.74
N ASP A 87 -0.80 6.07 -18.35
CA ASP A 87 -1.35 4.92 -19.09
C ASP A 87 -1.91 3.80 -18.18
N SER A 88 -1.81 3.98 -16.85
CA SER A 88 -2.18 2.99 -15.83
C SER A 88 -1.39 1.69 -15.90
N LYS A 89 -0.26 1.67 -16.63
CA LYS A 89 0.67 0.55 -16.66
C LYS A 89 1.75 0.73 -15.59
N ALA A 90 2.10 -0.37 -14.95
CA ALA A 90 3.31 -0.49 -14.15
C ALA A 90 4.17 -1.59 -14.76
N GLY A 91 5.48 -1.34 -14.91
CA GLY A 91 6.43 -2.41 -15.18
C GLY A 91 6.56 -3.29 -13.95
N LEU A 92 6.64 -4.59 -14.15
CA LEU A 92 6.92 -5.57 -13.12
C LEU A 92 8.12 -6.42 -13.52
N THR A 93 9.08 -6.55 -12.60
CA THR A 93 10.23 -7.42 -12.78
C THR A 93 10.33 -8.48 -11.68
N MET A 94 10.73 -9.69 -12.09
CA MET A 94 10.99 -10.81 -11.19
C MET A 94 12.27 -11.51 -11.64
N GLN A 95 13.22 -11.69 -10.73
CA GLN A 95 14.43 -12.45 -11.03
C GLN A 95 14.16 -13.95 -10.93
N VAL A 96 14.67 -14.75 -11.88
CA VAL A 96 14.74 -16.20 -11.72
C VAL A 96 15.90 -16.52 -10.77
N MET A 97 15.61 -17.11 -9.61
CA MET A 97 16.60 -17.37 -8.56
C MET A 97 17.33 -18.71 -8.71
N SER A 98 16.69 -19.68 -9.36
CA SER A 98 17.24 -21.01 -9.61
C SER A 98 16.54 -21.70 -10.76
N GLY A 99 17.18 -22.70 -11.34
CA GLY A 99 16.64 -23.51 -12.43
C GLY A 99 17.69 -23.81 -13.49
N THR A 100 17.38 -24.72 -14.40
CA THR A 100 18.24 -25.04 -15.55
C THR A 100 17.48 -24.82 -16.84
N GLN A 101 18.07 -24.08 -17.77
CA GLN A 101 17.56 -23.95 -19.13
C GLN A 101 18.41 -24.82 -20.05
N LEU A 102 17.75 -25.63 -20.87
CA LEU A 102 18.36 -26.38 -21.94
C LEU A 102 17.88 -25.87 -23.29
N GLY A 103 18.81 -25.58 -24.19
CA GLY A 103 18.53 -25.42 -25.60
C GLY A 103 18.70 -26.77 -26.29
N LEU A 104 17.66 -27.25 -26.96
CA LEU A 104 17.62 -28.58 -27.56
C LEU A 104 17.43 -28.49 -29.08
N ARG A 105 18.09 -29.39 -29.81
CA ARG A 105 17.91 -29.56 -31.25
C ARG A 105 17.60 -31.00 -31.60
N LEU A 106 16.60 -31.21 -32.44
CA LEU A 106 16.24 -32.52 -32.98
C LEU A 106 17.22 -32.87 -34.11
N SER A 107 17.84 -34.04 -34.02
CA SER A 107 18.66 -34.60 -35.08
C SER A 107 18.30 -36.07 -35.27
N GLY A 108 17.87 -36.44 -36.47
CA GLY A 108 17.26 -37.75 -36.69
C GLY A 108 15.97 -37.89 -35.87
N ALA A 109 15.95 -38.83 -34.93
CA ALA A 109 14.82 -39.07 -34.02
C ALA A 109 15.08 -38.60 -32.57
N ASP A 110 16.27 -38.08 -32.27
CA ASP A 110 16.71 -37.79 -30.90
C ASP A 110 16.93 -36.29 -30.66
N TRP A 111 16.58 -35.86 -29.44
CA TRP A 111 16.84 -34.50 -28.96
C TRP A 111 18.24 -34.42 -28.35
N HIS A 112 19.06 -33.54 -28.92
CA HIS A 112 20.42 -33.27 -28.44
C HIS A 112 20.48 -31.96 -27.68
N VAL A 113 21.21 -31.96 -26.56
CA VAL A 113 21.50 -30.75 -25.79
C VAL A 113 22.53 -29.90 -26.55
N ARG A 114 22.21 -28.63 -26.76
CA ARG A 114 23.02 -27.65 -27.49
C ARG A 114 23.37 -26.43 -26.66
N GLU A 115 22.62 -26.19 -25.59
CA GLU A 115 22.89 -25.13 -24.64
C GLU A 115 22.51 -25.62 -23.24
N ILE A 116 23.35 -25.29 -22.26
CA ILE A 116 23.08 -25.50 -20.84
C ILE A 116 23.33 -24.18 -20.12
N ARG A 117 22.28 -23.65 -19.48
CA ARG A 117 22.38 -22.51 -18.57
C ARG A 117 21.90 -22.94 -17.20
N GLU A 118 22.70 -22.64 -16.17
CA GLU A 118 22.29 -22.82 -14.79
C GLU A 118 22.01 -21.46 -14.17
N THR A 119 20.83 -21.28 -13.63
CA THR A 119 20.43 -20.04 -12.99
C THR A 119 20.82 -20.05 -11.52
N SER A 120 21.37 -18.94 -11.02
CA SER A 120 21.58 -18.71 -9.60
C SER A 120 21.19 -17.29 -9.20
N PRO A 121 21.14 -16.97 -7.89
CA PRO A 121 20.89 -15.62 -7.40
C PRO A 121 21.89 -14.57 -7.89
N LEU A 122 23.06 -14.96 -8.40
CA LEU A 122 24.06 -14.02 -8.92
C LEU A 122 23.84 -13.67 -10.40
N GLN A 123 23.12 -14.52 -11.14
CA GLN A 123 23.05 -14.46 -12.59
C GLN A 123 21.76 -15.09 -13.14
N GLY A 124 20.63 -14.74 -12.54
CA GLY A 124 19.34 -15.17 -13.03
C GLY A 124 18.79 -14.23 -14.09
N PRO A 125 18.18 -14.75 -15.18
CA PRO A 125 17.47 -13.90 -16.12
C PRO A 125 16.30 -13.19 -15.42
N GLU A 126 15.99 -11.98 -15.88
CA GLU A 126 14.87 -11.20 -15.37
C GLU A 126 13.63 -11.42 -16.23
N LEU A 127 12.52 -11.77 -15.58
CA LEU A 127 11.20 -11.78 -16.17
C LEU A 127 10.62 -10.37 -16.04
N SER A 128 10.37 -9.70 -17.17
CA SER A 128 9.66 -8.42 -17.23
C SER A 128 8.25 -8.62 -17.79
N LEU A 129 7.28 -7.85 -17.28
CA LEU A 129 5.89 -7.85 -17.70
C LEU A 129 5.23 -6.50 -17.38
N ASP A 130 4.20 -6.14 -18.14
CA ASP A 130 3.40 -4.93 -17.92
C ASP A 130 2.15 -5.27 -17.13
N LEU A 131 1.91 -4.63 -15.99
CA LEU A 131 0.66 -4.75 -15.24
C LEU A 131 -0.27 -3.59 -15.57
N LEU A 132 -1.49 -3.87 -16.00
CA LEU A 132 -2.51 -2.85 -16.23
C LEU A 132 -3.36 -2.61 -14.96
N LEU A 133 -2.99 -1.63 -14.15
CA LEU A 133 -3.70 -1.29 -12.91
C LEU A 133 -5.14 -0.81 -13.14
N ALA A 134 -5.46 -0.29 -14.33
CA ALA A 134 -6.83 0.10 -14.66
C ALA A 134 -7.83 -1.07 -14.67
N ASN A 135 -7.36 -2.30 -14.88
CA ASN A 135 -8.19 -3.49 -14.90
C ASN A 135 -8.39 -4.11 -13.51
N VAL A 136 -7.71 -3.59 -12.48
CA VAL A 136 -7.92 -4.07 -11.11
C VAL A 136 -9.33 -3.66 -10.66
N PRO A 137 -10.27 -4.60 -10.46
CA PRO A 137 -11.65 -4.27 -10.14
C PRO A 137 -11.72 -3.62 -8.75
N GLY A 138 -12.24 -2.40 -8.67
CA GLY A 138 -12.33 -1.63 -7.43
C GLY A 138 -13.77 -1.45 -6.95
N VAL A 139 -14.32 -2.45 -6.25
CA VAL A 139 -15.55 -2.31 -5.46
C VAL A 139 -15.19 -2.45 -3.98
N VAL A 140 -15.54 -1.45 -3.19
CA VAL A 140 -15.34 -1.45 -1.75
C VAL A 140 -16.45 -2.32 -1.14
N GLY A 141 -16.08 -3.47 -0.57
CA GLY A 141 -17.00 -4.57 -0.25
C GLY A 141 -16.25 -5.84 0.15
N LYS A 142 -16.85 -7.04 0.03
CA LYS A 142 -16.45 -8.33 0.69
C LYS A 142 -14.95 -8.67 0.84
N GLU A 143 -14.04 -8.07 0.09
CA GLU A 143 -12.61 -8.03 0.46
C GLU A 143 -11.95 -6.64 0.44
N GLY A 144 -12.35 -5.67 -0.41
CA GLY A 144 -11.83 -4.29 -0.38
C GLY A 144 -10.31 -4.15 -0.57
N ARG A 145 -9.61 -5.22 -0.94
CA ARG A 145 -8.14 -5.26 -1.01
C ARG A 145 -7.61 -4.53 -2.24
N VAL A 146 -6.71 -3.58 -2.00
CA VAL A 146 -5.78 -3.09 -3.03
C VAL A 146 -4.80 -4.22 -3.30
N ARG A 147 -4.85 -4.77 -4.51
CA ARG A 147 -4.10 -5.98 -4.87
C ARG A 147 -3.49 -5.85 -6.25
N LEU A 148 -2.37 -6.52 -6.40
CA LEU A 148 -1.69 -6.74 -7.67
C LEU A 148 -1.98 -8.18 -8.09
N ASP A 149 -2.71 -8.36 -9.19
CA ASP A 149 -3.01 -9.68 -9.75
C ASP A 149 -2.14 -9.90 -10.99
N LEU A 150 -1.18 -10.80 -10.89
CA LEU A 150 -0.25 -11.11 -11.99
C LEU A 150 -0.94 -11.66 -13.25
N LYS A 151 -2.22 -12.07 -13.15
CA LYS A 151 -3.03 -12.48 -14.30
C LYS A 151 -3.40 -11.32 -15.23
N GLU A 152 -3.48 -10.10 -14.69
CA GLU A 152 -3.86 -8.90 -15.44
C GLU A 152 -2.65 -8.25 -16.15
N SER A 153 -1.60 -9.03 -16.37
CA SER A 153 -0.35 -8.60 -16.97
C SER A 153 -0.24 -8.96 -18.45
N SER A 154 0.51 -8.16 -19.21
CA SER A 154 0.83 -8.35 -20.61
C SER A 154 2.33 -8.26 -20.86
N ASP A 155 2.75 -8.45 -22.11
CA ASP A 155 4.12 -8.17 -22.57
C ASP A 155 5.24 -8.90 -21.81
N PHE A 156 4.95 -10.13 -21.36
CA PHE A 156 5.92 -11.00 -20.71
C PHE A 156 7.16 -11.20 -21.59
N LYS A 157 8.34 -10.97 -21.03
CA LYS A 157 9.65 -11.21 -21.66
C LYS A 157 10.60 -11.77 -20.63
N LEU A 158 11.34 -12.80 -21.00
CA LEU A 158 12.42 -13.35 -20.18
C LEU A 158 13.72 -13.28 -20.98
N GLU A 159 14.77 -12.72 -20.40
CA GLU A 159 16.08 -12.55 -21.03
C GLU A 159 16.87 -13.88 -21.12
N VAL A 160 16.33 -14.87 -21.84
CA VAL A 160 16.93 -16.22 -21.99
C VAL A 160 17.87 -16.37 -23.18
N SER A 161 17.79 -15.46 -24.13
CA SER A 161 18.50 -15.46 -25.42
C SER A 161 18.61 -14.02 -25.93
N SER A 162 19.54 -13.72 -26.83
CA SER A 162 19.60 -12.43 -27.54
C SER A 162 18.59 -12.32 -28.69
N ASP A 163 17.94 -13.43 -29.07
CA ASP A 163 16.87 -13.43 -30.07
C ASP A 163 15.52 -12.99 -29.48
N ALA A 164 14.95 -11.91 -30.02
CA ALA A 164 13.69 -11.35 -29.55
C ALA A 164 12.48 -12.28 -29.78
N GLY A 165 12.52 -13.15 -30.80
CA GLY A 165 11.49 -14.15 -31.05
C GLY A 165 11.50 -15.25 -29.98
N GLU A 166 12.68 -15.73 -29.61
CA GLU A 166 12.88 -16.70 -28.53
C GLU A 166 12.45 -16.14 -27.16
N GLN A 167 12.84 -14.90 -26.85
CA GLN A 167 12.38 -14.20 -25.65
C GLN A 167 10.85 -14.11 -25.59
N ARG A 168 10.20 -13.83 -26.73
CA ARG A 168 8.73 -13.74 -26.83
C ARG A 168 8.07 -15.11 -26.60
N LEU A 169 8.59 -16.19 -27.19
CA LEU A 169 8.04 -17.54 -27.00
C LEU A 169 8.07 -17.96 -25.53
N VAL A 170 9.18 -17.68 -24.85
CA VAL A 170 9.30 -17.96 -23.42
C VAL A 170 8.39 -17.04 -22.59
N GLY A 171 8.29 -15.76 -22.97
CA GLY A 171 7.33 -14.83 -22.36
C GLY A 171 5.88 -15.32 -22.39
N GLU A 172 5.40 -15.75 -23.55
CA GLU A 172 4.04 -16.31 -23.70
C GLU A 172 3.82 -17.57 -22.84
N TYR A 173 4.87 -18.38 -22.65
CA TYR A 173 4.80 -19.53 -21.75
C TYR A 173 4.59 -19.10 -20.29
N PHE A 174 5.33 -18.09 -19.82
CA PHE A 174 5.14 -17.53 -18.47
C PHE A 174 3.76 -16.92 -18.28
N LYS A 175 3.26 -16.21 -19.30
CA LYS A 175 1.89 -15.67 -19.29
C LYS A 175 0.85 -16.77 -19.06
N GLN A 176 0.90 -17.86 -19.84
CA GLN A 176 -0.03 -18.99 -19.67
C GLN A 176 0.07 -19.62 -18.28
N LYS A 177 1.29 -19.74 -17.74
CA LYS A 177 1.47 -20.25 -16.38
C LYS A 177 0.85 -19.34 -15.34
N PHE A 178 1.07 -18.03 -15.45
CA PHE A 178 0.53 -17.04 -14.50
C PHE A 178 -1.00 -16.98 -14.55
N GLU A 179 -1.58 -17.10 -15.75
CA GLU A 179 -3.03 -17.16 -15.94
C GLU A 179 -3.66 -18.38 -15.26
N ALA A 180 -2.96 -19.51 -15.23
CA ALA A 180 -3.39 -20.77 -14.63
C ALA A 180 -3.16 -20.86 -13.10
N LEU A 181 -2.44 -19.92 -12.50
CA LEU A 181 -2.16 -19.95 -11.06
C LEU A 181 -3.44 -19.71 -10.23
N PRO A 182 -3.59 -20.40 -9.07
CA PRO A 182 -4.58 -20.04 -8.07
C PRO A 182 -4.38 -18.60 -7.55
N ASP A 183 -5.47 -17.93 -7.17
CA ASP A 183 -5.45 -16.55 -6.68
C ASP A 183 -4.43 -16.34 -5.54
N ALA A 184 -4.33 -17.28 -4.60
CA ALA A 184 -3.39 -17.20 -3.48
C ALA A 184 -1.91 -17.08 -3.91
N GLN A 185 -1.54 -17.60 -5.08
CA GLN A 185 -0.16 -17.58 -5.59
C GLN A 185 0.11 -16.35 -6.46
N ARG A 186 -0.89 -15.83 -7.18
CA ARG A 186 -0.72 -14.72 -8.13
C ARG A 186 -1.15 -13.35 -7.61
N VAL A 187 -1.97 -13.29 -6.56
CA VAL A 187 -2.55 -12.03 -6.03
C VAL A 187 -1.73 -11.51 -4.85
N PHE A 188 -0.97 -10.44 -5.04
CA PHE A 188 -0.19 -9.75 -4.00
C PHE A 188 -0.99 -8.62 -3.37
N PRO A 189 -1.31 -8.67 -2.06
CA PRO A 189 -1.99 -7.57 -1.38
C PRO A 189 -1.03 -6.41 -1.14
N LEU A 190 -1.48 -5.19 -1.42
CA LEU A 190 -0.79 -3.93 -1.12
C LEU A 190 -1.45 -3.17 0.04
N GLY A 191 -2.74 -3.42 0.28
CA GLY A 191 -3.52 -2.82 1.36
C GLY A 191 -4.98 -3.21 1.28
N GLN A 192 -5.82 -2.63 2.15
CA GLN A 192 -7.26 -2.84 2.15
C GLN A 192 -7.98 -1.51 2.36
N ILE A 193 -8.85 -1.17 1.41
CA ILE A 193 -9.81 -0.07 1.49
C ILE A 193 -11.10 -0.63 2.08
N GLU A 194 -11.32 -0.33 3.35
CA GLU A 194 -12.59 -0.62 4.01
C GLU A 194 -13.62 0.45 3.69
N ALA A 195 -14.89 0.11 3.86
CA ALA A 195 -15.98 1.05 3.64
C ALA A 195 -15.89 2.25 4.60
N GLY A 196 -15.34 2.09 5.81
CA GLY A 196 -15.32 3.12 6.85
C GLY A 196 -16.59 3.13 7.71
N GLY A 197 -16.47 3.68 8.93
CA GLY A 197 -17.55 3.69 9.93
C GLY A 197 -18.54 4.85 9.77
N ASN A 198 -18.09 6.01 9.28
CA ASN A 198 -18.93 7.18 9.11
C ASN A 198 -19.73 7.08 7.78
N PRO A 199 -21.08 7.12 7.80
CA PRO A 199 -21.89 7.04 6.58
C PRO A 199 -21.58 8.12 5.52
N LEU A 200 -21.12 9.30 5.94
CA LEU A 200 -20.72 10.39 5.03
C LEU A 200 -19.39 10.14 4.34
N LEU A 201 -18.54 9.32 4.96
CA LEU A 201 -17.21 8.96 4.48
C LEU A 201 -17.20 7.47 4.17
N ARG A 202 -18.28 6.95 3.56
CA ARG A 202 -18.30 5.56 3.13
C ARG A 202 -17.77 5.42 1.72
N ALA A 203 -16.70 4.67 1.54
CA ALA A 203 -16.15 4.37 0.22
C ALA A 203 -16.96 3.28 -0.50
N THR A 204 -17.14 3.39 -1.82
CA THR A 204 -17.91 2.42 -2.63
C THR A 204 -17.13 1.83 -3.80
N SER A 205 -16.30 2.64 -4.45
CA SER A 205 -15.45 2.18 -5.56
C SER A 205 -14.11 2.91 -5.55
N PHE A 206 -13.14 2.33 -6.23
CA PHE A 206 -11.84 2.97 -6.43
C PHE A 206 -11.25 2.63 -7.81
N ALA A 207 -10.32 3.46 -8.27
CA ALA A 207 -9.49 3.20 -9.44
C ALA A 207 -8.00 3.32 -9.10
N LEU A 208 -7.16 2.45 -9.66
CA LEU A 208 -5.71 2.49 -9.49
C LEU A 208 -5.03 3.07 -10.73
N ARG A 209 -4.05 3.96 -10.52
CA ARG A 209 -3.24 4.58 -11.58
C ARG A 209 -1.77 4.57 -11.21
N THR A 210 -0.93 4.83 -12.20
CA THR A 210 0.51 4.96 -12.05
C THR A 210 0.94 6.35 -12.49
N GLN A 211 1.97 6.87 -11.83
CA GLN A 211 2.62 8.10 -12.25
C GLN A 211 4.13 8.00 -12.01
N ALA A 212 4.91 7.98 -13.09
CA ALA A 212 6.36 8.13 -13.01
C ALA A 212 6.70 9.50 -12.38
N ARG A 213 7.75 9.52 -11.55
CA ARG A 213 8.20 10.72 -10.82
C ARG A 213 8.69 11.76 -11.80
N GLU A 214 9.68 11.41 -12.59
CA GLU A 214 10.06 12.16 -13.77
C GLU A 214 9.39 11.53 -14.99
N ARG A 215 8.95 12.37 -15.93
CA ARG A 215 8.41 11.90 -17.22
C ARG A 215 9.51 11.57 -18.22
N ASP A 216 10.63 11.09 -17.70
CA ASP A 216 11.76 10.57 -18.46
C ASP A 216 11.54 9.06 -18.63
N PRO A 217 11.58 8.52 -19.86
CA PRO A 217 11.53 7.07 -20.07
C PRO A 217 12.57 6.27 -19.28
N GLU A 218 13.67 6.88 -18.82
CA GLU A 218 14.70 6.18 -18.04
C GLU A 218 14.48 6.27 -16.52
N ASP A 219 13.53 7.09 -16.02
CA ASP A 219 13.26 7.18 -14.58
C ASP A 219 12.34 6.03 -14.14
N ASP A 220 12.90 5.11 -13.38
CA ASP A 220 12.15 3.98 -12.82
C ASP A 220 11.36 4.36 -11.56
N GLU A 221 11.53 5.58 -11.03
CA GLU A 221 10.81 6.05 -9.84
C GLU A 221 9.40 6.55 -10.15
N GLY A 222 8.52 6.49 -9.14
CA GLY A 222 7.14 6.94 -9.29
C GLY A 222 6.24 6.55 -8.13
N ALA A 223 4.94 6.65 -8.36
CA ALA A 223 3.93 6.36 -7.37
C ALA A 223 2.74 5.58 -7.97
N VAL A 224 2.10 4.79 -7.12
CA VAL A 224 0.77 4.25 -7.39
C VAL A 224 -0.26 5.17 -6.74
N LEU A 225 -1.29 5.49 -7.51
CA LEU A 225 -2.39 6.34 -7.11
C LEU A 225 -3.63 5.49 -6.83
N ALA A 226 -4.33 5.74 -5.72
CA ALA A 226 -5.68 5.22 -5.51
C ALA A 226 -6.68 6.38 -5.50
N LEU A 227 -7.66 6.30 -6.41
CA LEU A 227 -8.70 7.30 -6.61
C LEU A 227 -10.00 6.73 -6.05
N LEU A 228 -10.50 7.26 -4.93
CA LEU A 228 -11.62 6.71 -4.17
C LEU A 228 -12.89 7.52 -4.37
N CYS A 229 -14.00 6.81 -4.54
CA CYS A 229 -15.34 7.38 -4.70
C CYS A 229 -16.21 7.04 -3.48
N TYR A 230 -16.90 8.04 -2.93
CA TYR A 230 -17.81 7.87 -1.81
C TYR A 230 -19.20 7.37 -2.25
N GLU A 231 -19.99 6.91 -1.29
CA GLU A 231 -21.37 6.47 -1.50
C GLU A 231 -22.25 7.61 -2.02
N GLY A 232 -22.90 7.35 -3.16
CA GLY A 232 -23.82 8.28 -3.82
C GLY A 232 -23.16 9.37 -4.67
N ASP A 233 -21.83 9.34 -4.85
CA ASP A 233 -21.12 10.23 -5.77
C ASP A 233 -20.74 9.49 -7.07
N ASP A 234 -20.57 10.25 -8.15
CA ASP A 234 -20.03 9.75 -9.41
C ASP A 234 -18.49 9.69 -9.37
N GLN A 235 -17.90 8.82 -10.21
CA GLN A 235 -16.45 8.75 -10.34
C GLN A 235 -15.86 10.05 -10.91
N GLY A 236 -14.72 10.45 -10.35
CA GLY A 236 -13.99 11.64 -10.78
C GLY A 236 -13.22 11.47 -12.09
N ASN A 237 -12.55 12.53 -12.52
CA ASN A 237 -11.70 12.54 -13.69
C ASN A 237 -10.34 11.91 -13.42
N ILE A 238 -9.77 11.25 -14.42
CA ILE A 238 -8.42 10.68 -14.32
C ILE A 238 -7.38 11.82 -14.35
N PRO A 239 -6.34 11.79 -13.49
CA PRO A 239 -5.24 12.75 -13.55
C PRO A 239 -4.67 12.90 -14.97
N GLY A 240 -4.55 14.14 -15.43
CA GLY A 240 -4.00 14.48 -16.74
C GLY A 240 -2.48 14.71 -16.71
N ARG A 241 -1.91 15.08 -17.87
CA ARG A 241 -0.50 15.47 -17.99
C ARG A 241 -0.16 16.77 -17.25
N ASP A 242 -1.12 17.52 -16.75
CA ASP A 242 -0.92 18.72 -15.94
C ASP A 242 -0.88 18.41 -14.43
N PHE A 243 -1.26 17.18 -14.04
CA PHE A 243 -1.22 16.75 -12.65
C PHE A 243 0.22 16.54 -12.17
N ARG A 244 0.60 17.20 -11.06
CA ARG A 244 1.96 17.14 -10.51
C ARG A 244 2.15 15.90 -9.64
N TYR A 245 3.39 15.41 -9.57
CA TYR A 245 3.79 14.36 -8.64
C TYR A 245 3.69 14.89 -7.21
N LEU A 246 2.85 14.29 -6.36
CA LEU A 246 2.47 14.88 -5.07
C LEU A 246 3.45 14.64 -3.91
N ILE A 247 4.51 13.87 -4.14
CA ILE A 247 5.54 13.62 -3.11
C ILE A 247 6.71 14.59 -3.35
N PRO A 248 6.93 15.57 -2.46
CA PRO A 248 8.02 16.55 -2.60
C PRO A 248 9.39 15.94 -2.35
N LYS A 249 10.43 16.44 -3.04
CA LYS A 249 11.80 15.92 -2.91
C LYS A 249 12.56 16.36 -1.65
N ASP A 250 12.15 17.48 -1.05
CA ASP A 250 12.86 18.14 0.05
C ASP A 250 12.30 17.80 1.44
N LYS A 251 11.36 16.84 1.50
CA LYS A 251 10.75 16.32 2.73
C LYS A 251 10.82 14.81 2.76
N ALA A 252 10.85 14.24 3.97
CA ALA A 252 10.88 12.79 4.18
C ALA A 252 9.46 12.19 4.11
N TYR A 253 8.70 12.55 3.08
CA TYR A 253 7.40 11.95 2.79
C TYR A 253 7.56 10.87 1.72
N ASP A 254 6.76 9.82 1.84
CA ASP A 254 6.67 8.77 0.82
C ASP A 254 5.19 8.40 0.53
N ALA A 255 4.26 9.17 1.11
CA ALA A 255 2.84 9.18 0.75
C ALA A 255 2.22 10.57 0.82
N THR A 256 1.16 10.78 0.05
CA THR A 256 0.32 11.99 0.11
C THR A 256 -1.13 11.62 -0.15
N VAL A 257 -2.08 12.24 0.57
CA VAL A 257 -3.51 12.04 0.36
C VAL A 257 -4.20 13.38 0.24
N LEU A 258 -5.03 13.53 -0.80
CA LEU A 258 -5.92 14.67 -0.98
C LEU A 258 -7.36 14.23 -0.72
N PHE A 259 -8.08 15.00 0.09
CA PHE A 259 -9.51 14.82 0.36
C PHE A 259 -10.33 15.97 -0.17
N GLU A 260 -11.46 15.64 -0.77
CA GLU A 260 -12.52 16.61 -1.00
C GLU A 260 -13.08 17.07 0.37
N PRO A 261 -13.09 18.38 0.67
CA PRO A 261 -13.29 18.86 2.04
C PRO A 261 -14.77 18.81 2.49
N THR A 262 -15.75 18.82 1.57
CA THR A 262 -17.17 18.97 1.89
C THR A 262 -17.66 17.90 2.84
N ARG A 263 -17.37 16.63 2.53
CA ARG A 263 -17.82 15.50 3.37
C ARG A 263 -17.09 15.44 4.71
N ILE A 264 -15.81 15.81 4.77
CA ILE A 264 -15.03 15.85 6.02
C ILE A 264 -15.56 16.95 6.94
N MET A 265 -15.76 18.16 6.42
CA MET A 265 -16.32 19.27 7.19
C MET A 265 -17.73 18.95 7.67
N LEU A 266 -18.60 18.41 6.80
CA LEU A 266 -19.94 18.01 7.20
C LEU A 266 -19.92 16.92 8.28
N ALA A 267 -19.09 15.88 8.12
CA ALA A 267 -18.95 14.83 9.10
C ALA A 267 -18.49 15.35 10.46
N GLN A 268 -17.50 16.25 10.49
CA GLN A 268 -17.05 16.90 11.71
C GLN A 268 -18.18 17.68 12.39
N LEU A 269 -18.90 18.51 11.62
CA LEU A 269 -20.00 19.33 12.14
C LEU A 269 -21.14 18.49 12.70
N LEU A 270 -21.61 17.50 11.94
CA LEU A 270 -22.71 16.64 12.38
C LEU A 270 -22.33 15.79 13.59
N GLU A 271 -21.07 15.36 13.71
CA GLU A 271 -20.60 14.63 14.89
C GLU A 271 -20.52 15.54 16.12
N SER A 272 -20.04 16.78 15.96
CA SER A 272 -20.06 17.77 17.05
C SER A 272 -21.48 18.06 17.55
N LEU A 273 -22.48 18.09 16.66
CA LEU A 273 -23.89 18.32 17.03
C LEU A 273 -24.48 17.20 17.90
N LYS A 274 -24.07 15.95 17.71
CA LYS A 274 -24.54 14.82 18.53
C LYS A 274 -24.16 14.94 20.01
N GLY A 275 -23.15 15.75 20.34
CA GLY A 275 -22.77 16.04 21.73
C GLY A 275 -23.66 17.08 22.41
N VAL A 276 -24.48 17.80 21.64
CA VAL A 276 -25.28 18.96 22.09
C VAL A 276 -26.78 18.69 22.00
N VAL A 277 -27.19 17.93 20.99
CA VAL A 277 -28.59 17.72 20.62
C VAL A 277 -28.97 16.25 20.86
N ASN A 278 -30.12 16.03 21.48
CA ASN A 278 -30.64 14.70 21.73
C ASN A 278 -31.35 14.13 20.49
N ASP A 279 -31.15 12.84 20.21
CA ASP A 279 -31.83 12.08 19.15
C ASP A 279 -31.78 12.75 17.75
N VAL A 280 -30.66 13.42 17.44
CA VAL A 280 -30.53 14.16 16.18
C VAL A 280 -30.32 13.24 14.98
N GLU A 281 -31.09 13.47 13.92
CA GLU A 281 -30.96 12.79 12.63
C GLU A 281 -30.95 13.82 11.49
N PHE A 282 -30.26 13.50 10.41
CA PHE A 282 -30.08 14.40 9.27
C PHE A 282 -30.47 13.75 7.96
N ARG A 283 -31.14 14.52 7.12
CA ARG A 283 -31.34 14.23 5.70
C ARG A 283 -30.30 15.01 4.88
N LEU A 284 -29.58 14.28 4.03
CA LEU A 284 -28.52 14.85 3.19
C LEU A 284 -29.09 15.69 2.04
N VAL A 285 -28.42 16.80 1.73
CA VAL A 285 -28.76 17.70 0.62
C VAL A 285 -27.71 17.57 -0.48
N ARG A 286 -28.18 17.38 -1.72
CA ARG A 286 -27.33 17.21 -2.91
C ARG A 286 -27.70 18.24 -3.97
N ASP A 287 -26.72 18.63 -4.77
CA ASP A 287 -26.93 19.49 -5.94
C ASP A 287 -27.54 18.72 -7.14
N ASP A 288 -27.81 19.44 -8.24
CA ASP A 288 -28.38 18.87 -9.48
C ASP A 288 -27.48 17.80 -10.12
N LYS A 289 -26.19 17.75 -9.75
CA LYS A 289 -25.22 16.75 -10.22
C LYS A 289 -25.05 15.60 -9.22
N GLY A 290 -25.87 15.57 -8.16
CA GLY A 290 -25.82 14.55 -7.12
C GLY A 290 -24.69 14.74 -6.11
N LYS A 291 -23.88 15.81 -6.19
CA LYS A 291 -22.81 16.07 -5.22
C LYS A 291 -23.42 16.49 -3.88
N LEU A 292 -22.91 15.94 -2.79
CA LEU A 292 -23.29 16.36 -1.45
C LEU A 292 -22.88 17.81 -1.20
N ILE A 293 -23.82 18.65 -0.75
CA ILE A 293 -23.62 20.08 -0.47
C ILE A 293 -24.08 20.49 0.93
N GLY A 294 -24.68 19.58 1.71
CA GLY A 294 -25.21 19.95 3.01
C GLY A 294 -26.07 18.88 3.68
N ALA A 295 -26.74 19.28 4.75
CA ALA A 295 -27.68 18.44 5.50
C ALA A 295 -28.76 19.29 6.18
N ILE A 296 -29.97 18.74 6.29
CA ILE A 296 -31.09 19.33 7.04
C ILE A 296 -31.46 18.36 8.17
N ALA A 297 -31.64 18.86 9.39
CA ALA A 297 -32.07 18.03 10.50
C ALA A 297 -33.50 17.55 10.25
N SER A 298 -33.72 16.23 10.29
CA SER A 298 -35.04 15.61 10.16
C SER A 298 -35.66 15.24 11.50
N ARG A 299 -34.87 15.32 12.57
CA ARG A 299 -35.25 15.06 13.95
C ARG A 299 -34.19 15.64 14.88
N GLY A 300 -34.57 15.93 16.13
CA GLY A 300 -33.66 16.25 17.21
C GLY A 300 -34.18 17.41 18.05
N GLU A 301 -33.79 17.43 19.32
CA GLU A 301 -34.20 18.44 20.27
C GLU A 301 -32.99 18.92 21.07
N MET A 302 -32.85 20.24 21.21
CA MET A 302 -31.91 20.85 22.15
C MET A 302 -32.68 21.36 23.36
N VAL A 303 -32.22 20.98 24.56
CA VAL A 303 -32.82 21.41 25.81
C VAL A 303 -31.90 22.42 26.48
N ILE A 304 -32.41 23.63 26.67
CA ILE A 304 -31.78 24.61 27.56
C ILE A 304 -32.33 24.35 28.96
N PRO A 305 -31.48 24.02 29.94
CA PRO A 305 -31.93 23.63 31.26
C PRO A 305 -32.60 24.80 31.98
N GLU A 306 -33.48 24.44 32.90
CA GLU A 306 -34.08 25.36 33.85
C GLU A 306 -33.01 26.17 34.60
N GLN A 307 -33.25 27.46 34.77
CA GLN A 307 -32.33 28.36 35.46
C GLN A 307 -33.06 29.46 36.23
N GLU A 308 -32.49 29.86 37.37
CA GLU A 308 -32.94 31.02 38.12
C GLU A 308 -32.16 32.25 37.67
N LEU A 309 -32.88 33.30 37.30
CA LEU A 309 -32.30 34.57 36.93
C LEU A 309 -32.71 35.64 37.93
N THR A 310 -31.79 36.57 38.15
CA THR A 310 -31.99 37.74 39.02
C THR A 310 -31.95 38.98 38.15
N HIS A 311 -33.00 39.79 38.22
CA HIS A 311 -33.10 41.08 37.56
C HIS A 311 -33.12 42.18 38.61
N GLU A 312 -32.21 43.14 38.46
CA GLU A 312 -32.06 44.28 39.37
C GLU A 312 -32.50 45.55 38.66
N PHE A 313 -33.34 46.35 39.31
CA PHE A 313 -33.87 47.59 38.75
C PHE A 313 -34.11 48.62 39.85
N ASP A 314 -34.11 49.89 39.49
CA ASP A 314 -34.47 50.97 40.42
C ASP A 314 -35.93 51.39 40.20
N THR A 315 -36.69 51.59 41.27
CA THR A 315 -38.02 52.20 41.16
C THR A 315 -37.91 53.67 40.77
N ASP A 316 -38.98 54.19 40.17
CA ASP A 316 -39.19 55.64 40.07
C ASP A 316 -39.00 56.31 41.43
N ALA A 317 -38.53 57.56 41.40
CA ALA A 317 -38.43 58.38 42.59
C ALA A 317 -39.82 58.62 43.18
N ASP A 318 -40.00 58.30 44.46
CA ASP A 318 -41.22 58.63 45.20
C ASP A 318 -41.45 60.15 45.26
N ASP A 319 -42.60 60.59 45.79
CA ASP A 319 -42.92 62.02 45.98
C ASP A 319 -41.91 62.78 46.89
N PHE A 320 -40.94 62.07 47.49
CA PHE A 320 -39.84 62.59 48.29
C PHE A 320 -38.47 62.49 47.59
N GLY A 321 -38.43 62.10 46.32
CA GLY A 321 -37.21 62.00 45.51
C GLY A 321 -36.37 60.75 45.76
N ARG A 322 -36.91 59.70 46.40
CA ARG A 322 -36.17 58.48 46.74
C ARG A 322 -36.50 57.36 45.76
N SER A 323 -35.48 56.81 45.11
CA SER A 323 -35.56 55.54 44.38
C SER A 323 -35.18 54.37 45.29
N ARG A 324 -35.70 53.18 44.99
CA ARG A 324 -35.31 51.93 45.67
C ARG A 324 -34.68 50.98 44.68
N HIS A 325 -33.60 50.35 45.09
CA HIS A 325 -33.02 49.24 44.36
C HIS A 325 -33.81 47.97 44.67
N MET A 326 -34.34 47.36 43.62
CA MET A 326 -35.21 46.19 43.66
C MET A 326 -34.49 45.00 43.05
N THR A 327 -34.70 43.84 43.66
CA THR A 327 -34.25 42.55 43.14
C THR A 327 -35.47 41.67 42.87
N LEU A 328 -35.64 41.27 41.62
CA LEU A 328 -36.63 40.30 41.19
C LEU A 328 -35.93 39.01 40.78
N LYS A 329 -36.27 37.91 41.45
CA LYS A 329 -35.85 36.56 41.06
C LYS A 329 -37.00 35.87 40.38
N PHE A 330 -36.74 35.24 39.24
CA PHE A 330 -37.69 34.35 38.59
C PHE A 330 -36.95 33.14 38.07
N LYS A 331 -37.73 32.08 37.97
CA LYS A 331 -37.38 30.81 37.39
C LYS A 331 -37.73 30.84 35.91
N VAL A 332 -36.75 30.60 35.05
CA VAL A 332 -37.00 30.27 33.65
C VAL A 332 -37.02 28.75 33.55
N PHE A 333 -38.15 28.19 33.14
CA PHE A 333 -38.27 26.75 32.94
C PHE A 333 -37.43 26.30 31.75
N GLU A 334 -37.25 24.99 31.64
CA GLU A 334 -36.56 24.39 30.49
C GLU A 334 -37.16 24.88 29.15
N ILE A 335 -36.29 25.19 28.20
CA ILE A 335 -36.68 25.59 26.85
C ILE A 335 -36.27 24.46 25.91
N VAL A 336 -37.25 23.87 25.24
CA VAL A 336 -37.04 22.82 24.23
C VAL A 336 -37.07 23.45 22.85
N LEU A 337 -35.99 23.24 22.08
CA LEU A 337 -35.84 23.75 20.73
C LEU A 337 -35.83 22.58 19.74
N GLU A 338 -36.83 22.56 18.87
CA GLU A 338 -36.97 21.57 17.80
C GLU A 338 -35.98 21.85 16.65
N MET A 339 -35.39 20.78 16.10
CA MET A 339 -34.48 20.88 14.97
C MET A 339 -35.10 20.49 13.63
N THR A 340 -36.21 19.76 13.66
CA THR A 340 -36.87 19.19 12.48
C THR A 340 -37.21 20.26 11.44
N ASP A 341 -36.60 20.16 10.26
CA ASP A 341 -36.69 21.10 9.14
C ASP A 341 -36.34 22.57 9.49
N ALA A 342 -35.80 22.80 10.69
CA ALA A 342 -35.45 24.10 11.23
C ALA A 342 -33.95 24.37 11.15
N PHE A 343 -33.13 23.31 11.16
CA PHE A 343 -31.68 23.40 11.11
C PHE A 343 -31.11 22.88 9.80
N GLU A 344 -30.28 23.69 9.16
CA GLU A 344 -29.66 23.42 7.87
C GLU A 344 -28.17 23.76 7.90
N VAL A 345 -27.36 22.87 7.31
CA VAL A 345 -25.95 23.09 7.01
C VAL A 345 -25.79 23.10 5.50
N SER A 346 -25.20 24.17 4.97
CA SER A 346 -24.85 24.32 3.56
C SER A 346 -23.35 24.54 3.44
N ILE A 347 -22.71 23.86 2.47
CA ILE A 347 -21.27 23.92 2.24
C ILE A 347 -21.02 24.31 0.79
N ASN A 348 -20.18 25.32 0.59
CA ASN A 348 -19.75 25.76 -0.71
C ASN A 348 -18.22 25.94 -0.75
N GLY A 349 -17.52 24.90 -1.21
CA GLY A 349 -16.05 24.91 -1.26
C GLY A 349 -15.45 24.87 0.13
N GLN A 350 -14.92 26.00 0.60
CA GLN A 350 -14.30 26.15 1.93
C GLN A 350 -15.23 26.83 2.94
N ASP A 351 -16.37 27.35 2.48
CA ASP A 351 -17.32 28.07 3.33
C ASP A 351 -18.43 27.12 3.80
N VAL A 352 -18.80 27.24 5.06
CA VAL A 352 -19.91 26.54 5.68
C VAL A 352 -20.88 27.57 6.26
N GLU A 353 -22.14 27.47 5.89
CA GLU A 353 -23.24 28.22 6.48
C GLU A 353 -24.13 27.26 7.28
N VAL A 354 -24.35 27.59 8.55
CA VAL A 354 -25.28 26.88 9.42
C VAL A 354 -26.42 27.83 9.74
N THR A 355 -27.64 27.47 9.33
CA THR A 355 -28.85 28.24 9.62
C THR A 355 -29.77 27.46 10.54
N TRP A 356 -30.30 28.11 11.57
CA TRP A 356 -31.31 27.52 12.45
C TRP A 356 -32.47 28.49 12.69
N GLU A 357 -33.66 28.14 12.21
CA GLU A 357 -34.91 28.80 12.59
C GLU A 357 -35.39 28.28 13.95
N VAL A 358 -35.15 29.05 15.00
CA VAL A 358 -35.47 28.66 16.37
C VAL A 358 -36.87 29.15 16.74
N THR A 359 -37.74 28.21 17.07
CA THR A 359 -39.05 28.47 17.67
C THR A 359 -39.17 27.73 18.98
N GLY A 360 -39.68 28.39 20.01
CA GLY A 360 -39.85 27.79 21.34
C GLY A 360 -40.82 28.57 22.20
N VAL A 361 -41.04 28.10 23.42
CA VAL A 361 -41.87 28.75 24.44
C VAL A 361 -40.98 29.11 25.62
N MET A 362 -41.03 30.36 26.05
CA MET A 362 -40.41 30.77 27.31
C MET A 362 -41.47 30.78 28.39
N ALA A 363 -41.33 29.89 29.38
CA ALA A 363 -42.13 29.92 30.59
C ALA A 363 -41.32 30.50 31.75
N VAL A 364 -41.91 31.43 32.49
CA VAL A 364 -41.30 32.08 33.65
C VAL A 364 -42.22 32.03 34.86
N GLU A 365 -41.62 31.95 36.05
CA GLU A 365 -42.33 32.03 37.33
C GLU A 365 -41.53 32.92 38.28
N PRO A 366 -42.08 34.08 38.71
CA PRO A 366 -41.47 34.85 39.79
C PRO A 366 -41.27 33.98 41.04
N LEU A 367 -40.13 34.13 41.68
CA LEU A 367 -39.78 33.41 42.91
C LEU A 367 -39.72 34.37 44.11
N ASP A 368 -39.16 35.56 43.92
CA ASP A 368 -38.99 36.54 44.99
C ASP A 368 -38.91 37.96 44.42
N LEU A 369 -39.46 38.92 45.14
CA LEU A 369 -39.38 40.35 44.83
C LEU A 369 -39.15 41.10 46.14
N ASP A 370 -38.00 41.75 46.26
CA ASP A 370 -37.63 42.48 47.47
C ASP A 370 -36.74 43.69 47.16
N ASP A 371 -36.56 44.56 48.15
CA ASP A 371 -35.58 45.66 48.10
C ASP A 371 -34.36 45.32 48.97
N ASP A 372 -33.28 46.10 48.82
CA ASP A 372 -32.03 45.92 49.60
C ASP A 372 -32.23 45.88 51.13
N THR A 373 -33.34 46.47 51.61
CA THR A 373 -33.68 46.56 53.04
C THR A 373 -34.55 45.39 53.54
N GLY A 374 -35.03 44.52 52.65
CA GLY A 374 -35.96 43.43 52.95
C GLY A 374 -37.33 43.92 53.43
N GLN A 375 -37.65 45.19 53.20
CA GLN A 375 -38.87 45.83 53.69
C GLN A 375 -40.02 45.63 52.71
N VAL A 376 -39.74 45.68 51.40
CA VAL A 376 -40.75 45.53 50.35
C VAL A 376 -41.29 44.10 50.31
N GLY A 377 -40.42 43.09 50.28
CA GLY A 377 -40.84 41.69 50.26
C GLY A 377 -41.59 41.28 51.52
N ARG A 378 -41.20 41.81 52.70
CA ARG A 378 -42.00 41.65 53.93
C ARG A 378 -43.40 42.27 53.79
N THR A 379 -43.50 43.43 53.15
CA THR A 379 -44.77 44.12 52.95
C THR A 379 -45.67 43.34 52.00
N ILE A 380 -45.16 42.89 50.86
CA ILE A 380 -45.88 42.04 49.89
C ILE A 380 -46.41 40.78 50.57
N ARG A 381 -45.54 40.05 51.29
CA ARG A 381 -45.91 38.79 51.97
C ARG A 381 -46.92 38.95 53.10
N THR A 382 -46.93 40.10 53.77
CA THR A 382 -47.76 40.31 54.98
C THR A 382 -49.10 40.96 54.66
N TYR A 383 -49.14 41.83 53.65
CA TYR A 383 -50.27 42.74 53.45
C TYR A 383 -50.90 42.72 52.06
N MET A 384 -50.36 41.99 51.08
CA MET A 384 -50.84 41.98 49.69
C MET A 384 -51.33 40.61 49.24
N ASP A 385 -52.22 40.59 48.25
CA ASP A 385 -52.53 39.38 47.46
C ASP A 385 -51.58 39.32 46.25
N SER A 386 -50.50 38.54 46.39
CA SER A 386 -49.51 38.29 45.34
C SER A 386 -49.73 36.96 44.61
N SER A 387 -50.86 36.29 44.83
CA SER A 387 -51.11 34.94 44.28
C SER A 387 -51.15 34.90 42.75
N ASP A 388 -51.49 36.01 42.10
CA ASP A 388 -51.50 36.15 40.64
C ASP A 388 -50.09 36.42 40.09
N PHE A 389 -49.29 37.22 40.81
CA PHE A 389 -47.93 37.60 40.45
C PHE A 389 -46.97 36.39 40.41
N TYR A 390 -47.06 35.50 41.39
CA TYR A 390 -46.20 34.30 41.48
C TYR A 390 -46.69 33.12 40.63
N LYS A 391 -47.60 33.33 39.68
CA LYS A 391 -48.01 32.26 38.75
C LYS A 391 -47.00 32.10 37.63
N ARG A 392 -46.84 30.85 37.19
CA ARG A 392 -46.19 30.53 35.92
C ARG A 392 -46.95 31.16 34.76
N THR A 393 -46.22 31.84 33.88
CA THR A 393 -46.72 32.45 32.64
C THR A 393 -45.80 32.08 31.49
N GLU A 394 -46.31 32.11 30.26
CA GLU A 394 -45.55 31.71 29.09
C GLU A 394 -45.91 32.52 27.84
N ASP A 395 -44.96 32.66 26.92
CA ASP A 395 -45.15 33.23 25.58
C ASP A 395 -44.17 32.55 24.62
N ASP A 396 -44.55 32.43 23.34
CA ASP A 396 -43.71 31.87 22.29
C ASP A 396 -42.75 32.92 21.70
N PHE A 397 -41.64 32.44 21.12
CA PHE A 397 -40.64 33.28 20.48
C PHE A 397 -40.18 32.68 19.14
N LYS A 398 -39.63 33.53 18.28
CA LYS A 398 -39.00 33.13 17.01
C LYS A 398 -37.73 33.93 16.74
N TYR A 399 -36.63 33.22 16.51
CA TYR A 399 -35.33 33.75 16.12
C TYR A 399 -34.75 32.95 14.95
N VAL A 400 -33.84 33.56 14.20
CA VAL A 400 -33.01 32.84 13.21
C VAL A 400 -31.55 33.06 13.53
N PHE A 401 -30.81 31.97 13.68
CA PHE A 401 -29.36 31.99 13.86
C PHE A 401 -28.68 31.63 12.55
N LYS A 402 -27.67 32.40 12.17
CA LYS A 402 -26.81 32.11 11.04
C LYS A 402 -25.36 32.16 11.50
N SER A 403 -24.71 31.01 11.47
CA SER A 403 -23.29 30.89 11.79
C SER A 403 -22.50 30.59 10.53
N LEU A 404 -21.46 31.39 10.30
CA LEU A 404 -20.58 31.26 9.14
C LEU A 404 -19.22 30.72 9.58
N TYR A 405 -18.71 29.72 8.87
CA TYR A 405 -17.38 29.16 9.09
C TYR A 405 -16.61 29.09 7.77
N GLU A 406 -15.29 29.21 7.84
CA GLU A 406 -14.39 28.99 6.70
C GLU A 406 -13.33 27.96 7.10
N LEU A 407 -13.01 27.03 6.20
CA LEU A 407 -11.88 26.13 6.35
C LEU A 407 -10.56 26.90 6.22
N GLU A 408 -9.92 27.15 7.35
CA GLU A 408 -8.64 27.86 7.42
C GLU A 408 -7.47 26.90 7.14
N ASP A 409 -6.57 27.33 6.25
CA ASP A 409 -5.35 26.62 5.85
C ASP A 409 -4.25 26.77 6.91
N VAL A 410 -4.42 26.03 8.00
CA VAL A 410 -3.45 25.85 9.10
C VAL A 410 -3.18 24.36 9.31
N GLU A 411 -2.19 24.02 10.14
CA GLU A 411 -1.92 22.61 10.46
C GLU A 411 -3.19 21.93 11.00
N GLY A 412 -3.57 20.82 10.38
CA GLY A 412 -4.78 20.05 10.69
C GLY A 412 -6.05 20.56 9.99
N GLY A 413 -6.06 21.76 9.39
CA GLY A 413 -7.25 22.39 8.83
C GLY A 413 -8.31 22.67 9.90
N ILE A 414 -8.67 23.94 10.12
CA ILE A 414 -9.62 24.31 11.18
C ILE A 414 -10.84 24.96 10.56
N LEU A 415 -12.04 24.57 10.99
CA LEU A 415 -13.27 25.29 10.67
C LEU A 415 -13.36 26.55 11.53
N LYS A 416 -12.87 27.67 11.01
CA LYS A 416 -12.83 28.93 11.76
C LYS A 416 -14.18 29.64 11.68
N SER A 417 -14.79 29.92 12.83
CA SER A 417 -15.97 30.79 12.90
C SER A 417 -15.65 32.20 12.39
N LYS A 418 -16.46 32.68 11.44
CA LYS A 418 -16.42 34.04 10.88
C LYS A 418 -17.36 35.00 11.61
N GLY A 419 -18.39 34.46 12.23
CA GLY A 419 -19.38 35.23 12.96
C GLY A 419 -20.68 34.46 13.12
N ILE A 420 -21.48 34.94 14.06
CA ILE A 420 -22.85 34.51 14.27
C ILE A 420 -23.75 35.74 14.14
N GLU A 421 -24.77 35.62 13.29
CA GLU A 421 -25.84 36.60 13.16
C GLU A 421 -27.10 36.02 13.80
N MET A 422 -27.79 36.85 14.58
CA MET A 422 -29.06 36.51 15.21
C MET A 422 -30.10 37.52 14.75
N LEU A 423 -31.17 37.03 14.14
CA LEU A 423 -32.29 37.84 13.67
C LEU A 423 -33.51 37.55 14.54
N GLU A 424 -33.99 38.58 15.24
CA GLU A 424 -35.24 38.53 15.99
C GLU A 424 -36.44 38.69 15.07
N TYR A 425 -37.38 37.74 15.15
CA TYR A 425 -38.70 37.85 14.51
C TYR A 425 -39.79 38.07 15.53
N LYS A 426 -39.69 37.43 16.71
CA LYS A 426 -40.60 37.62 17.84
C LYS A 426 -39.86 37.38 19.16
N ALA A 427 -39.71 38.44 19.96
CA ALA A 427 -39.32 38.32 21.37
C ALA A 427 -40.48 37.78 22.22
N PRO A 428 -40.21 36.94 23.24
CA PRO A 428 -41.23 36.51 24.18
C PRO A 428 -41.53 37.64 25.19
N ALA A 429 -42.81 37.82 25.50
CA ALA A 429 -43.28 38.73 26.55
C ALA A 429 -44.32 38.05 27.45
N PRO A 430 -43.92 37.09 28.31
CA PRO A 430 -44.82 36.42 29.24
C PRO A 430 -45.51 37.45 30.16
N LYS A 431 -46.84 37.44 30.20
CA LYS A 431 -47.61 38.41 30.98
C LYS A 431 -47.69 38.01 32.44
N ILE A 432 -47.00 38.71 33.32
CA ILE A 432 -47.04 38.47 34.77
C ILE A 432 -48.35 38.97 35.37
N GLY A 433 -48.87 38.25 36.37
CA GLY A 433 -50.05 38.66 37.12
C GLY A 433 -49.80 39.84 38.04
N GLU A 434 -50.86 40.49 38.50
CA GLU A 434 -50.76 41.70 39.32
C GLU A 434 -50.58 41.38 40.81
N ILE A 435 -49.85 42.23 41.54
CA ILE A 435 -49.87 42.25 43.01
C ILE A 435 -51.06 43.12 43.44
N LYS A 436 -52.07 42.54 44.10
CA LYS A 436 -53.32 43.24 44.44
C LYS A 436 -53.36 43.64 45.91
N PRO A 437 -54.04 44.75 46.27
CA PRO A 437 -54.37 45.05 47.65
C PRO A 437 -55.17 43.88 48.27
N PRO A 438 -55.10 43.68 49.60
CA PRO A 438 -55.78 42.57 50.25
C PRO A 438 -57.29 42.67 50.02
N SER A 439 -57.94 41.53 49.76
CA SER A 439 -59.40 41.48 49.63
C SER A 439 -60.04 41.87 50.96
N VAL A 440 -60.68 43.05 51.02
CA VAL A 440 -61.38 43.50 52.23
C VAL A 440 -62.74 42.79 52.28
N PRO A 441 -63.00 41.87 53.24
CA PRO A 441 -64.34 41.32 53.42
C PRO A 441 -65.31 42.45 53.82
N PRO A 442 -66.61 42.35 53.49
CA PRO A 442 -67.58 43.35 53.89
C PRO A 442 -67.60 43.48 55.42
N LEU A 443 -67.19 44.64 55.92
CA LEU A 443 -67.07 44.94 57.34
C LEU A 443 -68.45 45.21 57.96
N ASP A 444 -68.71 44.63 59.14
CA ASP A 444 -69.88 44.97 59.96
C ASP A 444 -69.73 46.42 60.50
N PRO A 445 -70.79 47.24 60.63
CA PRO A 445 -70.68 48.68 60.92
C PRO A 445 -69.94 49.02 62.23
N ILE A 446 -69.92 48.11 63.21
CA ILE A 446 -69.20 48.28 64.48
C ILE A 446 -67.69 48.03 64.29
N GLU A 447 -67.31 47.05 63.47
CA GLU A 447 -65.91 46.78 63.12
C GLU A 447 -65.32 47.91 62.27
N ALA A 448 -66.10 48.49 61.34
CA ALA A 448 -65.69 49.62 60.53
C ALA A 448 -65.34 50.87 61.37
N TYR A 449 -66.02 51.12 62.48
CA TYR A 449 -65.75 52.26 63.36
C TYR A 449 -64.50 52.07 64.23
N ILE A 450 -64.26 50.85 64.74
CA ILE A 450 -63.06 50.50 65.51
C ILE A 450 -61.82 50.52 64.61
N ILE A 451 -61.95 49.99 63.38
CA ILE A 451 -60.90 50.04 62.36
C ILE A 451 -60.64 51.49 61.94
N ALA A 452 -61.66 52.32 61.70
CA ALA A 452 -61.48 53.74 61.38
C ALA A 452 -60.76 54.54 62.50
N ALA A 453 -61.00 54.21 63.77
CA ALA A 453 -60.32 54.83 64.91
C ALA A 453 -58.85 54.38 65.06
N LEU A 454 -58.54 53.11 64.77
CA LEU A 454 -57.17 52.59 64.67
C LEU A 454 -56.43 53.15 63.43
N PHE A 455 -57.15 53.36 62.32
CA PHE A 455 -56.65 53.94 61.07
C PHE A 455 -56.10 55.36 61.27
N PHE A 456 -56.65 56.15 62.20
CA PHE A 456 -56.20 57.52 62.45
C PHE A 456 -54.80 57.60 63.09
N TRP A 457 -54.39 56.57 63.86
CA TRP A 457 -53.04 56.45 64.43
C TRP A 457 -52.05 55.73 63.50
N LEU A 458 -52.54 54.91 62.56
CA LEU A 458 -51.76 54.20 61.55
C LEU A 458 -51.70 54.95 60.19
N LEU A 459 -52.30 56.15 60.09
CA LEU A 459 -52.50 56.86 58.83
C LEU A 459 -51.19 57.21 58.11
N LEU A 460 -50.20 57.75 58.84
CA LEU A 460 -48.87 58.10 58.30
C LEU A 460 -48.09 56.87 57.78
N PRO A 461 -47.95 55.77 58.54
CA PRO A 461 -47.32 54.56 58.01
C PRO A 461 -48.13 53.90 56.89
N MET A 462 -49.47 53.97 56.89
CA MET A 462 -50.28 53.50 55.76
C MET A 462 -50.10 54.32 54.49
N ILE A 463 -50.01 55.64 54.61
CA ILE A 463 -49.72 56.52 53.47
C ILE A 463 -48.33 56.19 52.91
N ALA A 464 -47.33 55.98 53.77
CA ALA A 464 -46.01 55.53 53.34
C ALA A 464 -46.03 54.15 52.65
N VAL A 465 -46.86 53.21 53.13
CA VAL A 465 -47.09 51.91 52.50
C VAL A 465 -47.86 52.03 51.18
N MET A 466 -48.85 52.91 51.07
CA MET A 466 -49.60 53.16 49.82
C MET A 466 -48.74 53.83 48.75
N ILE A 467 -47.90 54.81 49.13
CA ILE A 467 -46.94 55.44 48.22
C ILE A 467 -45.87 54.42 47.78
N MET A 468 -45.38 53.59 48.70
CA MET A 468 -44.51 52.46 48.35
C MET A 468 -45.20 51.48 47.39
N LEU A 469 -46.49 51.16 47.63
CA LEU A 469 -47.31 50.31 46.77
C LEU A 469 -47.46 50.90 45.36
N GLU A 470 -47.73 52.19 45.25
CA GLU A 470 -47.94 52.85 43.97
C GLU A 470 -46.65 52.87 43.15
N GLY A 471 -45.50 53.12 43.79
CA GLY A 471 -44.18 52.98 43.17
C GLY A 471 -43.86 51.54 42.75
N LEU A 472 -44.20 50.55 43.59
CA LEU A 472 -44.03 49.13 43.26
C LEU A 472 -44.92 48.68 42.08
N LEU A 473 -46.18 49.10 42.06
CA LEU A 473 -47.14 48.76 41.00
C LEU A 473 -46.77 49.38 39.66
N ARG A 474 -46.22 50.60 39.65
CA ARG A 474 -45.66 51.21 38.45
C ARG A 474 -44.40 50.49 37.99
N ALA A 475 -43.48 50.21 38.90
CA ALA A 475 -42.21 49.56 38.56
C ALA A 475 -42.38 48.11 38.08
N THR A 476 -43.36 47.36 38.61
CA THR A 476 -43.70 45.99 38.15
C THR A 476 -44.50 45.96 36.84
N GLY A 477 -45.13 47.07 36.44
CA GLY A 477 -45.88 47.20 35.18
C GLY A 477 -45.00 47.46 33.96
N GLU A 478 -43.75 47.90 34.15
CA GLU A 478 -42.80 48.30 33.09
C GLU A 478 -41.48 47.52 33.12
N THR A 479 -41.32 46.50 33.99
CA THR A 479 -40.04 45.79 34.12
C THR A 479 -39.72 44.97 32.85
N GLU A 480 -38.66 45.35 32.13
CA GLU A 480 -38.10 44.54 31.03
C GLU A 480 -37.44 43.28 31.61
N PHE A 481 -37.96 42.11 31.24
CA PHE A 481 -37.45 40.80 31.68
C PHE A 481 -36.10 40.48 31.04
N PRO A 482 -35.35 39.47 31.53
CA PRO A 482 -34.14 39.06 30.84
C PRO A 482 -34.52 38.61 29.45
N SER A 483 -33.82 39.20 28.49
CA SER A 483 -33.99 38.83 27.11
C SER A 483 -33.64 37.34 26.95
N VAL A 484 -34.60 36.55 26.45
CA VAL A 484 -34.36 35.18 25.94
C VAL A 484 -33.27 35.20 24.89
N GLU A 485 -33.10 36.32 24.19
CA GLU A 485 -31.96 36.53 23.30
C GLU A 485 -30.63 36.27 24.01
N SER A 486 -30.44 36.72 25.26
CA SER A 486 -29.19 36.51 25.99
C SER A 486 -28.98 35.05 26.37
N ILE A 487 -30.06 34.36 26.78
CA ILE A 487 -30.06 32.93 27.12
C ILE A 487 -29.73 32.10 25.88
N LEU A 488 -30.42 32.38 24.76
CA LEU A 488 -30.17 31.70 23.49
C LEU A 488 -28.76 32.02 22.99
N ARG A 489 -28.34 33.30 22.98
CA ARG A 489 -26.99 33.68 22.55
C ARG A 489 -25.91 32.96 23.33
N ASP A 490 -26.01 32.93 24.66
CA ASP A 490 -25.05 32.21 25.52
C ASP A 490 -25.06 30.70 25.22
N ALA A 491 -26.25 30.08 25.13
CA ALA A 491 -26.37 28.66 24.79
C ALA A 491 -25.77 28.34 23.41
N PHE A 492 -25.99 29.20 22.41
CA PHE A 492 -25.49 29.01 21.06
C PHE A 492 -23.98 29.26 20.96
N GLU A 493 -23.47 30.33 21.57
CA GLU A 493 -22.03 30.62 21.60
C GLU A 493 -21.25 29.53 22.36
N LYS A 494 -21.85 28.92 23.38
CA LYS A 494 -21.24 27.82 24.12
C LYS A 494 -21.29 26.49 23.35
N ASN A 495 -22.41 26.19 22.70
CA ASN A 495 -22.65 24.86 22.15
C ASN A 495 -22.36 24.73 20.64
N PHE A 496 -22.31 25.82 19.88
CA PHE A 496 -22.15 25.81 18.40
C PHE A 496 -20.84 26.46 17.94
N GLN A 497 -19.77 26.40 18.74
CA GLN A 497 -18.42 26.79 18.31
C GLN A 497 -17.66 25.61 17.73
N PHE A 498 -17.86 25.34 16.45
CA PHE A 498 -17.18 24.26 15.72
C PHE A 498 -15.75 24.64 15.27
N SER A 499 -14.92 25.14 16.19
CA SER A 499 -13.54 25.55 15.89
C SER A 499 -12.52 24.41 15.99
N HIS A 500 -12.93 23.19 15.63
CA HIS A 500 -12.11 22.00 15.77
C HIS A 500 -11.20 21.78 14.56
N SER A 501 -10.05 21.16 14.84
CA SER A 501 -9.16 20.64 13.80
C SER A 501 -9.80 19.44 13.13
N LEU A 502 -9.67 19.34 11.80
CA LEU A 502 -10.10 18.17 11.03
C LEU A 502 -9.12 16.99 11.11
N LYS A 503 -7.98 17.16 11.81
CA LYS A 503 -6.88 16.19 11.86
C LYS A 503 -7.30 14.81 12.34
N GLU A 504 -8.01 14.74 13.47
CA GLU A 504 -8.41 13.45 14.07
C GLU A 504 -9.33 12.65 13.13
N LEU A 505 -10.35 13.31 12.56
CA LEU A 505 -11.28 12.66 11.64
C LEU A 505 -10.60 12.20 10.34
N VAL A 506 -9.67 13.00 9.81
CA VAL A 506 -8.88 12.64 8.62
C VAL A 506 -7.96 11.45 8.91
N ASP A 507 -7.24 11.49 10.02
CA ASP A 507 -6.36 10.38 10.46
C ASP A 507 -7.16 9.09 10.69
N GLU A 508 -8.33 9.16 11.33
CA GLU A 508 -9.22 8.02 11.51
C GLU A 508 -9.73 7.48 10.17
N THR A 509 -10.10 8.35 9.23
CA THR A 509 -10.57 7.96 7.89
C THR A 509 -9.47 7.24 7.11
N ILE A 510 -8.25 7.79 7.10
CA ILE A 510 -7.07 7.14 6.50
C ILE A 510 -6.80 5.79 7.16
N LYS A 511 -6.83 5.73 8.48
CA LYS A 511 -6.57 4.50 9.23
C LYS A 511 -7.56 3.40 8.85
N LEU A 512 -8.84 3.73 8.74
CA LEU A 512 -9.89 2.80 8.29
C LEU A 512 -9.69 2.38 6.84
N TYR A 513 -9.35 3.31 5.95
CA TYR A 513 -9.17 3.03 4.51
C TYR A 513 -7.87 2.37 4.11
N PHE A 514 -6.85 2.39 4.96
CA PHE A 514 -5.56 1.82 4.62
C PHE A 514 -5.09 0.80 5.66
N GLY A 515 -5.88 0.49 6.69
CA GLY A 515 -5.51 -0.48 7.73
C GLY A 515 -4.21 -0.12 8.46
N ASN A 516 -3.96 1.18 8.65
CA ASN A 516 -2.68 1.78 9.08
C ASN A 516 -1.53 1.71 8.05
N ALA A 517 -1.74 1.34 6.79
CA ALA A 517 -0.69 1.34 5.76
C ALA A 517 -0.20 2.75 5.41
N LEU A 518 -0.92 3.81 5.80
CA LEU A 518 -0.50 5.20 5.71
C LEU A 518 -0.53 5.84 7.10
N ILE A 519 0.50 6.63 7.41
CA ILE A 519 0.61 7.44 8.63
C ILE A 519 0.75 8.90 8.22
N GLY A 520 -0.20 9.73 8.67
CA GLY A 520 -0.15 11.18 8.54
C GLY A 520 0.98 11.79 9.37
N GLN A 521 1.71 12.75 8.78
CA GLN A 521 2.71 13.54 9.50
C GLN A 521 2.25 15.00 9.57
N ASP A 522 1.99 15.59 8.40
CA ASP A 522 1.57 16.98 8.27
C ASP A 522 0.25 17.06 7.50
N GLN A 523 -0.67 17.89 7.98
CA GLN A 523 -1.98 18.09 7.36
C GLN A 523 -2.23 19.57 7.13
N PHE A 524 -2.71 19.94 5.94
CA PHE A 524 -3.04 21.31 5.56
C PHE A 524 -4.33 21.36 4.77
N ALA A 525 -4.87 22.55 4.55
CA ALA A 525 -6.11 22.76 3.79
C ALA A 525 -5.99 23.90 2.75
N PRO A 526 -5.02 23.86 1.82
CA PRO A 526 -4.77 24.94 0.86
C PRO A 526 -5.98 25.27 -0.01
N ARG A 527 -6.83 24.27 -0.27
CA ARG A 527 -8.20 24.33 -0.82
C ARG A 527 -8.93 23.03 -0.51
N GLU A 528 -8.22 21.94 -0.76
CA GLU A 528 -8.56 20.59 -0.35
C GLU A 528 -7.72 20.22 0.87
N ILE A 529 -8.15 19.20 1.61
CA ILE A 529 -7.39 18.73 2.75
C ILE A 529 -6.27 17.83 2.23
N ALA A 530 -5.03 18.25 2.42
CA ALA A 530 -3.83 17.55 1.99
C ALA A 530 -3.10 16.98 3.21
N LEU A 531 -2.97 15.66 3.26
CA LEU A 531 -2.21 14.92 4.25
C LEU A 531 -0.90 14.42 3.62
N PHE A 532 0.23 14.84 4.18
CA PHE A 532 1.55 14.36 3.82
C PHE A 532 2.07 13.42 4.89
N GLY A 533 2.72 12.33 4.49
CA GLY A 533 3.20 11.38 5.48
C GLY A 533 3.98 10.23 4.88
N ALA A 534 3.82 9.06 5.50
CA ALA A 534 4.54 7.86 5.12
C ALA A 534 3.64 6.65 4.92
N VAL A 535 3.92 5.84 3.89
CA VAL A 535 3.58 4.43 3.79
C VAL A 535 4.22 3.74 4.97
N ASN A 536 3.37 3.30 5.88
CA ASN A 536 3.76 2.55 7.05
C ASN A 536 4.42 1.24 6.57
N PRO A 537 5.73 1.00 6.78
CA PRO A 537 6.43 -0.23 6.37
C PRO A 537 5.92 -1.51 7.07
N ALA A 538 4.85 -1.37 7.84
CA ALA A 538 4.79 -1.83 9.19
C ALA A 538 3.30 -1.94 9.61
N ALA A 539 2.68 -3.04 9.19
CA ALA A 539 1.78 -3.76 10.08
C ALA A 539 2.50 -4.27 11.37
N THR A 540 3.71 -3.76 11.67
CA THR A 540 4.73 -4.27 12.57
C THR A 540 5.53 -3.07 13.09
N ALA A 541 5.71 -2.82 14.39
CA ALA A 541 6.28 -1.55 14.89
C ALA A 541 7.69 -1.08 14.36
N PHE A 542 8.40 -1.89 13.56
CA PHE A 542 9.71 -1.59 12.96
C PHE A 542 9.94 -2.45 11.69
N ALA A 543 10.93 -2.09 10.86
CA ALA A 543 11.41 -2.89 9.72
C ALA A 543 12.84 -3.40 9.93
N VAL A 544 13.19 -4.59 9.45
CA VAL A 544 14.59 -5.12 9.48
C VAL A 544 15.42 -4.49 8.38
N ASP A 545 16.65 -4.05 8.68
CA ASP A 545 17.59 -3.47 7.73
C ASP A 545 18.93 -4.25 7.71
N PRO A 546 19.44 -4.66 6.54
CA PRO A 546 18.76 -4.63 5.24
C PRO A 546 17.63 -5.66 5.16
N MET A 547 16.58 -5.37 4.37
CA MET A 547 15.47 -6.32 4.14
C MET A 547 15.84 -7.50 3.25
N GLU A 548 16.84 -7.34 2.38
CA GLU A 548 17.42 -8.43 1.59
C GLU A 548 18.94 -8.31 1.50
N HIS A 549 19.65 -9.45 1.48
CA HIS A 549 21.10 -9.46 1.27
C HIS A 549 21.59 -10.78 0.69
N THR A 550 22.63 -10.74 -0.14
CA THR A 550 23.31 -11.93 -0.68
C THR A 550 24.75 -11.98 -0.20
N LEU A 551 25.15 -13.13 0.34
CA LEU A 551 26.51 -13.45 0.78
C LEU A 551 26.96 -14.73 0.11
N ALA A 552 28.27 -14.97 0.13
CA ALA A 552 28.80 -16.29 -0.17
C ALA A 552 29.24 -17.00 1.10
N VAL A 553 29.44 -18.31 0.98
CA VAL A 553 30.04 -19.12 2.05
C VAL A 553 31.39 -18.53 2.50
N ALA A 554 31.71 -18.71 3.78
CA ALA A 554 32.91 -18.18 4.42
C ALA A 554 33.07 -16.64 4.35
N SER A 555 32.01 -15.88 4.03
CA SER A 555 31.98 -14.43 4.22
C SER A 555 31.94 -14.06 5.71
N SER A 556 32.33 -12.83 6.04
CA SER A 556 32.15 -12.28 7.38
C SER A 556 30.66 -12.29 7.79
N PRO A 557 30.36 -12.47 9.09
CA PRO A 557 28.99 -12.36 9.59
C PRO A 557 28.32 -11.04 9.19
N LYS A 558 27.00 -11.08 8.95
CA LYS A 558 26.18 -9.93 8.55
C LYS A 558 25.33 -9.44 9.72
N GLN A 559 25.47 -8.16 10.03
CA GLN A 559 24.65 -7.49 11.03
C GLN A 559 23.29 -7.10 10.41
N PHE A 560 22.21 -7.49 11.08
CA PHE A 560 20.87 -6.96 10.84
C PHE A 560 20.48 -5.97 11.95
N ASN A 561 19.83 -4.89 11.56
CA ASN A 561 19.32 -3.84 12.46
C ASN A 561 17.82 -3.64 12.24
N THR A 562 17.20 -2.73 12.98
CA THR A 562 15.82 -2.31 12.72
C THR A 562 15.71 -0.81 12.55
N VAL A 563 14.71 -0.37 11.78
CA VAL A 563 14.32 1.02 11.60
C VAL A 563 12.85 1.18 12.01
N PRO A 564 12.53 1.98 13.06
CA PRO A 564 13.47 2.59 14.00
C PRO A 564 14.24 1.55 14.83
N ALA A 565 15.34 1.97 15.46
CA ALA A 565 16.16 1.07 16.28
C ALA A 565 15.50 0.75 17.63
N HIS A 566 15.55 -0.52 18.05
CA HIS A 566 15.03 -1.00 19.34
C HIS A 566 16.11 -1.72 20.18
N PRO A 567 17.12 -1.01 20.73
CA PRO A 567 18.25 -1.64 21.42
C PRO A 567 17.83 -2.50 22.60
N GLY A 568 18.30 -3.75 22.65
CA GLY A 568 18.04 -4.70 23.74
C GLY A 568 16.61 -5.25 23.82
N LYS A 569 15.68 -4.73 23.01
CA LYS A 569 14.25 -5.10 23.04
C LYS A 569 13.85 -6.13 21.99
N LEU A 570 14.77 -6.56 21.14
CA LEU A 570 14.50 -7.49 20.05
C LEU A 570 14.98 -8.90 20.38
N ARG A 571 14.26 -9.88 19.84
CA ARG A 571 14.66 -11.28 19.74
C ARG A 571 14.81 -11.63 18.27
N TRP A 572 15.97 -12.12 17.89
CA TRP A 572 16.29 -12.54 16.53
C TRP A 572 16.23 -14.05 16.37
N THR A 573 15.70 -14.50 15.25
CA THR A 573 15.68 -15.91 14.83
C THR A 573 15.88 -16.01 13.33
N CYS A 574 16.31 -17.16 12.84
CA CYS A 574 16.41 -17.44 11.42
C CYS A 574 15.86 -18.83 11.11
N GLU A 575 15.31 -19.01 9.91
CA GLU A 575 14.76 -20.29 9.47
C GLU A 575 14.89 -20.46 7.94
N PRO A 576 14.96 -21.70 7.44
CA PRO A 576 15.00 -21.96 6.01
C PRO A 576 13.70 -21.51 5.33
N VAL A 577 13.81 -20.96 4.12
CA VAL A 577 12.65 -20.58 3.30
C VAL A 577 11.90 -21.79 2.77
N LEU A 578 12.63 -22.79 2.28
CA LEU A 578 12.08 -24.03 1.75
C LEU A 578 11.97 -25.07 2.86
N ALA A 579 10.84 -25.78 2.92
CA ALA A 579 10.63 -26.85 3.90
C ALA A 579 11.56 -28.06 3.69
N THR A 580 12.17 -28.18 2.50
CA THR A 580 13.14 -29.23 2.16
C THR A 580 14.55 -28.96 2.67
N VAL A 581 14.84 -27.73 3.11
CA VAL A 581 16.15 -27.35 3.66
C VAL A 581 16.08 -27.49 5.19
N ALA A 582 17.03 -28.20 5.78
CA ALA A 582 17.09 -28.40 7.23
C ALA A 582 17.67 -27.17 7.94
N SER A 583 17.31 -26.97 9.22
CA SER A 583 17.71 -25.77 9.98
C SER A 583 19.20 -25.68 10.29
N ASP A 584 19.93 -26.79 10.24
CA ASP A 584 21.39 -26.82 10.39
C ASP A 584 22.14 -26.43 9.09
N GLN A 585 21.43 -26.38 7.96
CA GLN A 585 21.99 -26.01 6.65
C GLN A 585 22.01 -24.50 6.38
N ILE A 586 21.47 -23.69 7.29
CA ILE A 586 21.25 -22.25 7.07
C ILE A 586 22.15 -21.32 7.88
N GLY A 587 23.08 -21.87 8.67
CA GLY A 587 23.87 -21.07 9.61
C GLY A 587 23.03 -20.57 10.80
N ASP A 588 23.54 -19.57 11.52
CA ASP A 588 22.99 -19.15 12.80
C ASP A 588 22.89 -17.63 12.91
N ILE A 589 21.90 -17.13 13.65
CA ILE A 589 21.78 -15.72 14.04
C ILE A 589 21.87 -15.55 15.55
N ASN A 590 22.66 -14.58 16.01
CA ASN A 590 22.70 -14.23 17.43
C ASN A 590 21.33 -13.66 17.86
N PRO A 591 20.65 -14.26 18.86
CA PRO A 591 19.29 -13.91 19.22
C PRO A 591 19.12 -12.52 19.87
N ASP A 592 20.20 -11.94 20.40
CA ASP A 592 20.16 -10.63 21.07
C ASP A 592 20.74 -9.50 20.22
N THR A 593 21.70 -9.81 19.33
CA THR A 593 22.37 -8.79 18.52
C THR A 593 21.89 -8.73 17.08
N GLY A 594 21.32 -9.80 16.50
CA GLY A 594 20.97 -9.85 15.08
C GLY A 594 22.16 -10.09 14.15
N LEU A 595 23.31 -10.53 14.67
CA LEU A 595 24.48 -10.88 13.88
C LEU A 595 24.33 -12.29 13.29
N TYR A 596 24.13 -12.39 11.97
CA TYR A 596 23.99 -13.64 11.23
C TYR A 596 25.34 -14.17 10.74
N THR A 597 25.61 -15.45 10.98
CA THR A 597 26.81 -16.17 10.54
C THR A 597 26.43 -17.17 9.46
N PRO A 598 26.94 -17.04 8.22
CA PRO A 598 26.58 -17.94 7.13
C PRO A 598 27.10 -19.38 7.36
N PRO A 599 26.41 -20.41 6.85
CA PRO A 599 26.87 -21.80 6.89
C PRO A 599 28.16 -21.99 6.07
N ARG A 600 28.87 -23.10 6.31
CA ARG A 600 29.99 -23.51 5.44
C ARG A 600 29.44 -24.18 4.18
N GLY A 601 30.20 -24.19 3.10
CA GLY A 601 29.74 -24.75 1.82
C GLY A 601 29.45 -26.25 1.82
N GLN A 602 30.00 -26.99 2.78
CA GLN A 602 29.72 -28.42 2.98
C GLN A 602 28.47 -28.68 3.84
N ASP A 603 27.94 -27.65 4.51
CA ASP A 603 26.87 -27.80 5.49
C ASP A 603 25.48 -27.80 4.83
N PHE A 604 25.38 -27.51 3.52
CA PHE A 604 24.11 -27.48 2.80
C PHE A 604 24.22 -28.02 1.38
N ASP A 605 23.09 -28.49 0.84
CA ASP A 605 23.00 -29.05 -0.51
C ASP A 605 22.64 -28.00 -1.56
N GLY A 606 22.92 -28.28 -2.83
CA GLY A 606 22.63 -27.36 -3.94
C GLY A 606 23.58 -26.16 -4.03
N ALA A 607 23.24 -25.16 -4.85
CA ALA A 607 24.11 -24.02 -5.16
C ALA A 607 23.98 -22.85 -4.16
N PHE A 608 22.86 -22.75 -3.45
CA PHE A 608 22.60 -21.70 -2.46
C PHE A 608 21.51 -22.13 -1.47
N VAL A 609 21.45 -21.44 -0.33
CA VAL A 609 20.32 -21.50 0.62
C VAL A 609 19.72 -20.11 0.80
N ARG A 610 18.40 -20.07 1.02
CA ARG A 610 17.67 -18.84 1.38
C ARG A 610 17.10 -18.98 2.78
N VAL A 611 17.28 -17.92 3.56
CA VAL A 611 16.98 -17.90 4.98
C VAL A 611 16.10 -16.68 5.28
N ARG A 612 15.01 -16.90 5.99
CA ARG A 612 14.19 -15.84 6.56
C ARG A 612 14.78 -15.45 7.90
N VAL A 613 15.20 -14.20 8.03
CA VAL A 613 15.64 -13.59 9.29
C VAL A 613 14.44 -12.89 9.91
N HIS A 614 14.20 -13.11 11.19
CA HIS A 614 13.02 -12.63 11.90
C HIS A 614 13.41 -11.90 13.17
N ALA A 615 12.86 -10.70 13.35
CA ALA A 615 13.00 -9.89 14.55
C ALA A 615 11.64 -9.72 15.23
N GLU A 616 11.59 -9.98 16.53
CA GLU A 616 10.39 -9.85 17.36
C GLU A 616 10.66 -8.91 18.55
N HIS A 617 9.80 -7.92 18.75
CA HIS A 617 9.89 -7.01 19.89
C HIS A 617 9.36 -7.70 21.16
N LYS A 618 10.23 -7.85 22.16
CA LYS A 618 10.01 -8.62 23.40
C LYS A 618 8.79 -8.14 24.20
N ASP A 619 8.48 -6.85 24.17
CA ASP A 619 7.38 -6.28 24.98
C ASP A 619 6.01 -6.33 24.26
N THR A 620 6.00 -6.20 22.94
CA THR A 620 4.77 -5.96 22.16
C THR A 620 4.39 -7.13 21.25
N GLY A 621 5.34 -8.05 20.99
CA GLY A 621 5.16 -9.14 20.05
C GLY A 621 5.15 -8.73 18.58
N PHE A 622 5.43 -7.46 18.26
CA PHE A 622 5.54 -7.02 16.86
C PHE A 622 6.73 -7.67 16.18
N LYS A 623 6.54 -8.06 14.92
CA LYS A 623 7.45 -8.93 14.18
C LYS A 623 7.79 -8.36 12.83
N SER A 624 9.05 -8.34 12.43
CA SER A 624 9.47 -7.97 11.07
C SER A 624 10.45 -9.00 10.52
N SER A 625 10.48 -9.18 9.21
CA SER A 625 11.33 -10.20 8.57
C SER A 625 12.17 -9.62 7.43
N ALA A 626 13.33 -10.22 7.23
CA ALA A 626 14.23 -9.98 6.11
C ALA A 626 14.62 -11.31 5.47
N LEU A 627 15.27 -11.22 4.33
CA LEU A 627 15.75 -12.35 3.58
C LEU A 627 17.28 -12.30 3.44
N ILE A 628 17.94 -13.43 3.64
CA ILE A 628 19.34 -13.59 3.30
C ILE A 628 19.56 -14.80 2.41
N THR A 629 20.35 -14.61 1.36
CA THR A 629 20.74 -15.65 0.41
C THR A 629 22.22 -15.95 0.59
N VAL A 630 22.58 -17.22 0.78
CA VAL A 630 23.98 -17.65 0.88
C VAL A 630 24.32 -18.56 -0.30
N VAL A 631 25.22 -18.10 -1.17
CA VAL A 631 25.68 -18.84 -2.35
C VAL A 631 26.96 -19.62 -2.08
N LYS A 632 27.10 -20.83 -2.62
CA LYS A 632 28.36 -21.62 -2.51
C LYS A 632 29.49 -21.00 -3.32
N SER A 633 29.17 -20.52 -4.52
CA SER A 633 30.16 -19.89 -5.41
C SER A 633 29.92 -18.39 -5.49
N ARG A 634 31.01 -17.61 -5.37
CA ARG A 634 30.99 -16.15 -5.56
C ARG A 634 30.99 -15.74 -7.03
N VAL A 635 31.38 -16.66 -7.90
CA VAL A 635 31.51 -16.47 -9.35
C VAL A 635 30.66 -17.55 -10.03
N GLN A 636 29.98 -17.17 -11.11
CA GLN A 636 29.32 -18.09 -12.02
C GLN A 636 29.52 -17.59 -13.44
N ILE A 637 29.57 -18.51 -14.40
CA ILE A 637 29.62 -18.23 -15.83
C ILE A 637 28.41 -18.87 -16.51
N ASN A 638 27.77 -18.16 -17.44
CA ASN A 638 26.74 -18.72 -18.31
C ASN A 638 26.90 -18.20 -19.75
N PRO A 639 26.47 -19.00 -20.77
CA PRO A 639 26.08 -20.41 -20.66
C PRO A 639 27.23 -21.30 -20.19
N LEU A 640 26.92 -22.45 -19.57
CA LEU A 640 27.91 -23.44 -19.12
C LEU A 640 28.43 -24.30 -20.28
N ALA A 641 27.55 -24.59 -21.23
CA ALA A 641 27.88 -25.21 -22.50
C ALA A 641 27.04 -24.56 -23.58
N TYR A 642 27.65 -24.23 -24.72
CA TYR A 642 26.94 -23.68 -25.87
C TYR A 642 27.53 -24.22 -27.17
N VAL A 643 26.68 -24.67 -28.08
CA VAL A 643 27.12 -25.10 -29.41
C VAL A 643 26.80 -24.03 -30.45
N THR A 644 27.84 -23.59 -31.15
CA THR A 644 27.76 -22.62 -32.24
C THR A 644 28.37 -23.19 -33.53
N GLN A 645 28.32 -22.43 -34.61
CA GLN A 645 28.99 -22.75 -35.87
C GLN A 645 30.22 -21.86 -36.06
N VAL A 646 31.08 -22.19 -37.02
CA VAL A 646 32.20 -21.32 -37.43
C VAL A 646 31.73 -19.88 -37.67
N ASN A 647 32.56 -18.91 -37.23
CA ASN A 647 32.22 -17.47 -37.19
C ASN A 647 31.03 -17.07 -36.31
N GLY A 648 30.37 -18.01 -35.63
CA GLY A 648 29.29 -17.71 -34.70
C GLY A 648 29.79 -16.97 -33.46
N THR A 649 28.91 -16.15 -32.88
CA THR A 649 29.19 -15.42 -31.64
C THR A 649 28.37 -15.97 -30.49
N VAL A 650 28.94 -15.97 -29.30
CA VAL A 650 28.26 -16.40 -28.07
C VAL A 650 28.44 -15.33 -27.00
N ASP A 651 27.31 -14.83 -26.49
CA ASP A 651 27.29 -13.90 -25.36
C ASP A 651 27.46 -14.68 -24.06
N LEU A 652 28.57 -14.40 -23.38
CA LEU A 652 28.91 -14.94 -22.07
C LEU A 652 28.67 -13.86 -21.03
N GLN A 653 28.11 -14.27 -19.91
CA GLN A 653 27.91 -13.40 -18.76
C GLN A 653 28.45 -14.07 -17.50
N ALA A 654 28.87 -13.25 -16.54
CA ALA A 654 29.35 -13.66 -15.25
C ALA A 654 28.46 -13.14 -14.11
N GLY A 655 27.96 -14.06 -13.29
CA GLY A 655 27.48 -13.72 -11.95
C GLY A 655 28.66 -13.52 -11.02
N TYR A 656 28.76 -12.36 -10.37
CA TYR A 656 29.88 -12.11 -9.46
C TYR A 656 29.50 -11.25 -8.26
N LEU A 657 29.81 -11.78 -7.07
CA LEU A 657 29.65 -11.12 -5.78
C LEU A 657 30.96 -10.44 -5.36
N GLY A 658 31.28 -9.33 -6.01
CA GLY A 658 32.48 -8.52 -5.78
C GLY A 658 32.65 -7.41 -6.83
N ASP A 659 33.82 -6.77 -6.86
CA ASP A 659 34.15 -5.77 -7.89
C ASP A 659 34.48 -6.44 -9.22
N ALA A 660 33.65 -6.23 -10.24
CA ALA A 660 33.79 -6.80 -11.57
C ALA A 660 35.16 -6.53 -12.22
N ASN A 661 35.88 -5.48 -11.79
CA ASN A 661 37.24 -5.19 -12.26
C ASN A 661 38.27 -6.25 -11.86
N ASN A 662 37.94 -7.15 -10.92
CA ASN A 662 38.80 -8.26 -10.51
C ASN A 662 38.61 -9.53 -11.35
N LEU A 663 37.61 -9.57 -12.22
CA LEU A 663 37.37 -10.72 -13.11
C LEU A 663 38.40 -10.78 -14.24
N ARG A 664 38.86 -11.99 -14.57
CA ARG A 664 39.82 -12.27 -15.64
C ARG A 664 39.28 -13.41 -16.49
N TRP A 665 39.05 -13.12 -17.76
CA TRP A 665 38.67 -14.09 -18.78
C TRP A 665 39.94 -14.58 -19.48
N ALA A 666 40.13 -15.90 -19.54
CA ALA A 666 41.26 -16.50 -20.24
C ALA A 666 41.03 -16.55 -21.75
N ASP A 667 42.11 -16.46 -22.52
CA ASP A 667 42.06 -16.67 -23.96
C ASP A 667 41.76 -18.15 -24.27
N PRO A 668 40.77 -18.43 -25.13
CA PRO A 668 40.47 -19.79 -25.58
C PRO A 668 41.56 -20.34 -26.52
N ALA A 669 41.52 -21.65 -26.78
CA ALA A 669 42.51 -22.31 -27.63
C ALA A 669 42.31 -22.00 -29.13
N TYR A 670 41.06 -21.90 -29.59
CA TYR A 670 40.73 -21.78 -31.01
C TYR A 670 40.03 -20.45 -31.35
N GLY A 671 39.02 -20.06 -30.58
CA GLY A 671 38.26 -18.84 -30.80
C GLY A 671 38.94 -17.57 -30.26
N LYS A 672 38.14 -16.53 -30.04
CA LYS A 672 38.56 -15.29 -29.37
C LYS A 672 37.51 -14.81 -28.41
N VAL A 673 37.93 -14.29 -27.26
CA VAL A 673 37.04 -13.67 -26.27
C VAL A 673 37.34 -12.17 -26.21
N ASN A 674 36.30 -11.36 -26.33
CA ASN A 674 36.36 -9.92 -26.05
C ASN A 674 35.52 -9.63 -24.80
N ALA A 675 36.17 -9.27 -23.69
CA ALA A 675 35.53 -9.15 -22.39
C ALA A 675 35.55 -7.72 -21.83
N SER A 676 34.48 -7.37 -21.11
CA SER A 676 34.36 -6.14 -20.34
C SER A 676 33.62 -6.44 -19.03
N GLY A 677 34.36 -6.48 -17.92
CA GLY A 677 33.82 -6.78 -16.59
C GLY A 677 33.08 -8.12 -16.52
N LYS A 678 31.76 -8.06 -16.29
CA LYS A 678 30.87 -9.23 -16.17
C LYS A 678 30.40 -9.80 -17.50
N SER A 679 30.71 -9.16 -18.63
CA SER A 679 30.24 -9.61 -19.95
C SER A 679 31.41 -9.94 -20.85
N ALA A 680 31.25 -10.95 -21.69
CA ALA A 680 32.22 -11.29 -22.72
C ALA A 680 31.52 -11.81 -23.97
N VAL A 681 32.07 -11.50 -25.14
CA VAL A 681 31.61 -12.04 -26.42
C VAL A 681 32.68 -12.98 -26.94
N TYR A 682 32.34 -14.26 -27.04
CA TYR A 682 33.15 -15.24 -27.73
C TYR A 682 32.86 -15.18 -29.23
N THR A 683 33.90 -15.25 -30.06
CA THR A 683 33.79 -15.43 -31.52
C THR A 683 34.48 -16.74 -31.91
N ALA A 684 33.71 -17.63 -32.52
CA ALA A 684 34.18 -18.93 -33.00
C ALA A 684 35.28 -18.78 -34.07
N PRO A 685 36.20 -19.74 -34.20
CA PRO A 685 37.20 -19.73 -35.26
C PRO A 685 36.54 -19.70 -36.65
N ALA A 686 37.19 -19.02 -37.59
CA ALA A 686 36.73 -18.96 -38.97
C ALA A 686 36.95 -20.28 -39.73
N ASN A 687 38.00 -21.03 -39.35
CA ASN A 687 38.37 -22.30 -39.94
C ASN A 687 38.56 -23.34 -38.84
N MET A 688 38.15 -24.58 -39.11
CA MET A 688 38.39 -25.69 -38.20
C MET A 688 39.88 -26.07 -38.20
N PRO A 689 40.47 -26.41 -37.06
CA PRO A 689 41.80 -27.00 -36.99
C PRO A 689 41.78 -28.43 -37.55
N PRO A 690 42.96 -29.00 -37.84
CA PRO A 690 43.06 -30.44 -38.09
C PRO A 690 42.65 -31.24 -36.86
N LEU A 691 42.00 -32.39 -37.10
CA LEU A 691 41.57 -33.33 -36.07
C LEU A 691 42.76 -33.92 -35.32
N ASP A 692 43.82 -34.24 -36.05
CA ASP A 692 45.12 -34.65 -35.53
C ASP A 692 46.19 -33.77 -36.18
N PRO A 693 47.06 -33.10 -35.39
CA PRO A 693 48.18 -32.32 -35.92
C PRO A 693 49.09 -33.08 -36.90
N ALA A 694 49.12 -34.41 -36.85
CA ALA A 694 49.85 -35.25 -37.80
C ALA A 694 49.21 -35.30 -39.20
N TYR A 695 47.92 -34.99 -39.31
CA TYR A 695 47.13 -35.04 -40.54
C TYR A 695 46.45 -33.68 -40.81
N PRO A 696 47.20 -32.67 -41.31
CA PRO A 696 46.73 -31.29 -41.40
C PRO A 696 45.55 -31.07 -42.36
N ASP A 697 45.35 -31.98 -43.33
CA ASP A 697 44.24 -31.91 -44.29
C ASP A 697 42.93 -32.49 -43.74
N GLU A 698 42.99 -33.25 -42.65
CA GLU A 698 41.84 -33.87 -42.02
C GLU A 698 41.26 -32.94 -40.95
N LEU A 699 40.31 -32.09 -41.36
CA LEU A 699 39.70 -31.12 -40.45
C LEU A 699 38.75 -31.78 -39.44
N ALA A 700 38.75 -31.24 -38.22
CA ALA A 700 37.81 -31.64 -37.18
C ALA A 700 36.37 -31.26 -37.57
N ALA A 701 35.40 -32.11 -37.23
CA ALA A 701 33.98 -31.80 -37.37
C ALA A 701 33.51 -30.79 -36.31
N PHE A 702 34.18 -30.77 -35.15
CA PHE A 702 33.94 -29.80 -34.09
C PHE A 702 35.23 -29.46 -33.31
N THR A 703 35.25 -28.31 -32.64
CA THR A 703 36.26 -27.94 -31.64
C THR A 703 35.60 -27.61 -30.32
N VAL A 704 36.39 -27.60 -29.25
CA VAL A 704 35.94 -27.27 -27.90
C VAL A 704 36.89 -26.23 -27.34
N ASP A 705 36.36 -25.07 -26.99
CA ASP A 705 37.06 -24.05 -26.21
C ASP A 705 36.57 -24.07 -24.77
N GLU A 706 37.52 -24.17 -23.83
CA GLU A 706 37.28 -23.94 -22.41
C GLU A 706 37.45 -22.46 -22.09
N ILE A 707 36.34 -21.78 -21.82
CA ILE A 707 36.33 -20.37 -21.43
C ILE A 707 36.45 -20.31 -19.92
N VAL A 708 37.64 -19.98 -19.42
CA VAL A 708 37.93 -19.94 -17.99
C VAL A 708 37.79 -18.52 -17.45
N LEU A 709 36.93 -18.35 -16.46
CA LEU A 709 36.76 -17.13 -15.68
C LEU A 709 37.44 -17.28 -14.32
N SER A 710 38.28 -16.33 -13.93
CA SER A 710 39.00 -16.33 -12.65
C SER A 710 38.94 -14.98 -11.96
N GLU A 711 39.18 -14.99 -10.65
CA GLU A 711 39.31 -13.78 -9.83
C GLU A 711 40.79 -13.48 -9.58
N ALA A 712 41.19 -12.21 -9.76
CA ALA A 712 42.55 -11.77 -9.51
C ALA A 712 42.97 -12.03 -8.05
N GLY A 713 44.03 -12.82 -7.86
CA GLY A 713 44.58 -13.13 -6.54
C GLY A 713 43.89 -14.28 -5.80
N ALA A 714 42.89 -14.94 -6.40
CA ALA A 714 42.30 -16.15 -5.86
C ALA A 714 43.20 -17.38 -6.15
N ASN A 715 43.39 -18.24 -5.15
CA ASN A 715 44.11 -19.52 -5.28
C ASN A 715 43.21 -20.68 -5.77
N GLY A 716 41.98 -20.39 -6.19
CA GLY A 716 41.01 -21.39 -6.65
C GLY A 716 41.13 -21.71 -8.14
N SER A 717 40.59 -22.87 -8.54
CA SER A 717 40.34 -23.20 -9.95
C SER A 717 39.33 -22.21 -10.54
N GLY A 718 39.59 -21.75 -11.77
CA GLY A 718 38.66 -20.88 -12.50
C GLY A 718 37.35 -21.60 -12.84
N HIS A 719 36.31 -20.83 -13.13
CA HIS A 719 35.00 -21.31 -13.54
C HIS A 719 34.98 -21.46 -15.06
N THR A 720 34.77 -22.68 -15.53
CA THR A 720 34.86 -23.01 -16.96
C THR A 720 33.48 -23.10 -17.60
N ALA A 721 33.31 -22.46 -18.74
CA ALA A 721 32.25 -22.74 -19.71
C ALA A 721 32.82 -23.41 -20.96
N LEU A 722 32.04 -24.24 -21.65
CA LEU A 722 32.44 -24.83 -22.92
C LEU A 722 31.73 -24.14 -24.08
N VAL A 723 32.50 -23.73 -25.09
CA VAL A 723 31.95 -23.39 -26.40
C VAL A 723 32.39 -24.44 -27.41
N ILE A 724 31.40 -25.12 -27.99
CA ILE A 724 31.63 -26.14 -29.01
C ILE A 724 31.33 -25.50 -30.37
N THR A 725 32.33 -25.46 -31.25
CA THR A 725 32.18 -24.92 -32.60
C THR A 725 32.06 -26.05 -33.59
N GLU A 726 30.97 -26.11 -34.35
CA GLU A 726 30.78 -27.09 -35.41
C GLU A 726 31.20 -26.55 -36.78
N SER A 727 31.79 -27.44 -37.58
CA SER A 727 32.13 -27.18 -38.97
C SER A 727 30.88 -26.96 -39.82
N ALA A 728 30.95 -26.02 -40.75
CA ALA A 728 29.93 -25.85 -41.79
C ALA A 728 30.00 -26.92 -42.89
N ILE A 729 31.10 -27.68 -42.97
CA ILE A 729 31.39 -28.61 -44.07
C ILE A 729 31.32 -30.08 -43.62
N LYS A 730 31.91 -30.40 -42.47
CA LYS A 730 31.97 -31.77 -41.91
C LYS A 730 31.07 -31.87 -40.69
N GLN A 731 29.91 -32.50 -40.81
CA GLN A 731 29.01 -32.67 -39.67
C GLN A 731 29.60 -33.66 -38.65
N PRO A 732 29.47 -33.38 -37.34
CA PRO A 732 29.85 -34.34 -36.31
C PRO A 732 29.09 -35.67 -36.48
N MET A 733 29.79 -36.77 -36.20
CA MET A 733 29.17 -38.10 -36.14
C MET A 733 28.06 -38.09 -35.08
N GLN A 734 26.91 -38.67 -35.43
CA GLN A 734 25.78 -38.74 -34.51
C GLN A 734 26.07 -39.75 -33.40
N LEU A 735 25.86 -39.33 -32.17
CA LEU A 735 25.85 -40.20 -30.99
C LEU A 735 24.43 -40.25 -30.43
N LEU A 736 23.73 -41.37 -30.66
CA LEU A 736 22.43 -41.62 -30.03
C LEU A 736 22.65 -41.89 -28.54
N ARG A 737 21.75 -41.39 -27.70
CA ARG A 737 21.81 -41.61 -26.25
C ARG A 737 20.57 -42.36 -25.77
N GLU A 738 20.80 -43.40 -24.99
CA GLU A 738 19.76 -44.11 -24.25
C GLU A 738 20.09 -44.01 -22.76
N VAL A 739 19.31 -43.24 -22.00
CA VAL A 739 19.52 -43.07 -20.56
C VAL A 739 18.78 -44.17 -19.81
N ASP A 740 19.49 -44.89 -18.94
CA ASP A 740 18.88 -45.75 -17.93
C ASP A 740 18.73 -44.95 -16.63
N PRO A 741 17.51 -44.49 -16.28
CA PRO A 741 17.30 -43.65 -15.12
C PRO A 741 17.51 -44.39 -13.79
N VAL A 742 17.38 -45.72 -13.79
CA VAL A 742 17.53 -46.55 -12.57
C VAL A 742 19.01 -46.82 -12.31
N ALA A 743 19.75 -47.20 -13.36
CA ALA A 743 21.19 -47.44 -13.25
C ALA A 743 22.00 -46.13 -13.20
N GLY A 744 21.43 -45.00 -13.65
CA GLY A 744 22.13 -43.73 -13.76
C GLY A 744 23.23 -43.75 -14.83
N THR A 745 23.07 -44.58 -15.86
CA THR A 745 24.03 -44.77 -16.96
C THR A 745 23.46 -44.32 -18.29
N VAL A 746 24.32 -44.08 -19.27
CA VAL A 746 23.92 -43.68 -20.62
C VAL A 746 24.61 -44.58 -21.63
N LYS A 747 23.82 -45.32 -22.41
CA LYS A 747 24.36 -46.07 -23.54
C LYS A 747 24.48 -45.14 -24.74
N LEU A 748 25.71 -45.02 -25.25
CA LEU A 748 26.04 -44.20 -26.42
C LEU A 748 26.22 -45.11 -27.63
N THR A 749 25.55 -44.77 -28.73
CA THR A 749 25.66 -45.52 -29.98
C THR A 749 26.10 -44.57 -31.10
N ALA A 750 27.29 -44.82 -31.65
CA ALA A 750 27.82 -44.07 -32.77
C ALA A 750 27.14 -44.49 -34.07
N VAL A 751 26.62 -43.52 -34.83
CA VAL A 751 25.89 -43.75 -36.08
C VAL A 751 26.55 -43.00 -37.23
N ILE A 752 26.89 -43.75 -38.28
CA ILE A 752 27.48 -43.22 -39.51
C ILE A 752 26.62 -43.68 -40.69
N ASN A 753 26.15 -42.73 -41.50
CA ASN A 753 25.27 -42.99 -42.66
C ASN A 753 24.06 -43.87 -42.29
N GLY A 754 23.48 -43.65 -41.10
CA GLY A 754 22.33 -44.40 -40.58
C GLY A 754 22.64 -45.82 -40.08
N ARG A 755 23.92 -46.19 -39.94
CA ARG A 755 24.34 -47.49 -39.40
C ARG A 755 25.04 -47.34 -38.06
N GLU A 756 24.58 -48.10 -37.07
CA GLU A 756 25.23 -48.24 -35.77
C GLU A 756 26.60 -48.89 -35.93
N GLN A 757 27.57 -48.39 -35.16
CA GLN A 757 28.93 -48.91 -35.12
C GLN A 757 29.15 -49.76 -33.86
N ASP A 758 30.06 -50.73 -33.98
CA ASP A 758 30.52 -51.55 -32.85
C ASP A 758 31.25 -50.66 -31.84
N PRO A 759 30.77 -50.54 -30.58
CA PRO A 759 31.36 -49.65 -29.58
C PRO A 759 32.84 -49.94 -29.33
N ALA A 760 33.28 -51.21 -29.47
CA ALA A 760 34.67 -51.61 -29.28
C ALA A 760 35.63 -51.05 -30.35
N LYS A 761 35.10 -50.52 -31.46
CA LYS A 761 35.89 -49.86 -32.51
C LYS A 761 35.91 -48.35 -32.39
N ILE A 762 35.12 -47.78 -31.49
CA ILE A 762 35.04 -46.35 -31.24
C ILE A 762 36.04 -46.00 -30.15
N GLN A 763 36.80 -44.92 -30.35
CA GLN A 763 37.63 -44.35 -29.31
C GLN A 763 36.80 -43.33 -28.54
N TRP A 764 36.40 -43.71 -27.33
CA TRP A 764 35.62 -42.87 -26.42
C TRP A 764 36.52 -42.07 -25.49
N GLU A 765 36.16 -40.81 -25.24
CA GLU A 765 36.82 -39.94 -24.28
C GLU A 765 35.79 -39.09 -23.54
N VAL A 766 35.92 -38.98 -22.22
CA VAL A 766 35.19 -37.97 -21.43
C VAL A 766 36.09 -36.74 -21.40
N LYS A 767 35.86 -35.81 -22.32
CA LYS A 767 36.70 -34.64 -22.53
C LYS A 767 36.49 -33.57 -21.45
N TYR A 768 35.29 -33.49 -20.89
CA TYR A 768 34.96 -32.61 -19.77
C TYR A 768 33.95 -33.29 -18.84
N GLY A 769 34.02 -32.94 -17.56
CA GLY A 769 33.20 -33.54 -16.50
C GLY A 769 33.74 -34.90 -16.05
N SER A 770 33.12 -35.44 -15.02
CA SER A 770 33.50 -36.71 -14.39
C SER A 770 32.82 -37.93 -15.04
N GLY A 771 33.37 -39.11 -14.75
CA GLY A 771 32.85 -40.39 -15.24
C GLY A 771 33.73 -41.04 -16.32
N ALA A 772 33.27 -42.16 -16.85
CA ALA A 772 33.97 -42.93 -17.87
C ALA A 772 33.01 -43.69 -18.77
N VAL A 773 33.44 -43.98 -20.01
CA VAL A 773 32.73 -44.84 -20.96
C VAL A 773 33.40 -46.20 -21.00
N ASP A 774 32.63 -47.28 -20.84
CA ASP A 774 33.13 -48.64 -21.10
C ASP A 774 33.28 -48.85 -22.61
N PRO A 775 34.51 -49.02 -23.14
CA PRO A 775 34.74 -49.14 -24.57
C PRO A 775 34.11 -50.40 -25.18
N ALA A 776 33.87 -51.47 -24.41
CA ALA A 776 33.28 -52.69 -24.93
C ALA A 776 31.77 -52.56 -25.17
N THR A 777 31.11 -51.67 -24.44
CA THR A 777 29.64 -51.56 -24.42
C THR A 777 29.12 -50.19 -24.86
N GLY A 778 29.96 -49.16 -24.87
CA GLY A 778 29.56 -47.77 -25.12
C GLY A 778 28.78 -47.15 -23.95
N VAL A 779 28.79 -47.78 -22.76
CA VAL A 779 28.03 -47.30 -21.60
C VAL A 779 28.84 -46.29 -20.79
N TYR A 780 28.35 -45.06 -20.72
CA TYR A 780 28.85 -44.02 -19.84
C TYR A 780 28.31 -44.17 -18.42
N THR A 781 29.20 -44.10 -17.43
CA THR A 781 28.88 -44.11 -16.00
C THR A 781 29.41 -42.84 -15.35
N HIS A 782 28.50 -42.08 -14.72
CA HIS A 782 28.82 -40.87 -13.96
C HIS A 782 29.53 -41.20 -12.63
N ASP A 783 30.51 -40.38 -12.25
CA ASP A 783 31.08 -40.44 -10.89
C ASP A 783 30.12 -39.80 -9.89
N THR A 784 29.42 -40.63 -9.13
CA THR A 784 28.43 -40.18 -8.13
C THR A 784 28.99 -39.29 -7.03
N SER A 785 30.31 -39.20 -6.86
CA SER A 785 30.96 -38.30 -5.90
C SER A 785 31.24 -36.90 -6.46
N SER A 786 31.11 -36.72 -7.78
CA SER A 786 31.34 -35.44 -8.43
C SER A 786 30.13 -34.49 -8.30
N SER A 787 30.42 -33.20 -8.35
CA SER A 787 29.44 -32.11 -8.43
C SER A 787 29.27 -31.54 -9.84
N ASP A 788 29.86 -32.19 -10.86
CA ASP A 788 29.75 -31.72 -12.24
C ASP A 788 28.30 -31.72 -12.72
N GLN A 789 27.93 -30.68 -13.45
CA GLN A 789 26.56 -30.49 -13.94
C GLN A 789 26.33 -31.12 -15.31
N PHE A 790 27.40 -31.39 -16.06
CA PHE A 790 27.36 -32.04 -17.36
C PHE A 790 28.71 -32.68 -17.69
N ALA A 791 28.69 -33.63 -18.63
CA ALA A 791 29.88 -34.19 -19.25
C ALA A 791 29.86 -33.94 -20.76
N LEU A 792 31.03 -33.68 -21.34
CA LEU A 792 31.25 -33.69 -22.78
C LEU A 792 31.95 -34.98 -23.15
N ILE A 793 31.22 -35.86 -23.84
CA ILE A 793 31.73 -37.16 -24.26
C ILE A 793 32.04 -37.08 -25.75
N THR A 794 33.26 -37.38 -26.14
CA THR A 794 33.73 -37.37 -27.52
C THR A 794 33.97 -38.79 -28.01
N ALA A 795 33.84 -38.97 -29.32
CA ALA A 795 34.01 -40.26 -29.98
C ALA A 795 34.73 -40.06 -31.31
N THR A 796 35.75 -40.88 -31.59
CA THR A 796 36.37 -40.95 -32.92
C THR A 796 36.31 -42.37 -33.49
N PHE A 797 36.16 -42.45 -34.81
CA PHE A 797 36.12 -43.70 -35.57
C PHE A 797 36.88 -43.56 -36.88
N ASP A 798 38.00 -44.28 -37.00
CA ASP A 798 38.77 -44.35 -38.24
C ASP A 798 38.24 -45.47 -39.15
N THR A 799 37.68 -45.08 -40.30
CA THR A 799 37.21 -46.04 -41.31
C THR A 799 38.33 -46.64 -42.15
N GLN A 800 39.56 -46.14 -42.05
CA GLN A 800 40.73 -46.41 -42.88
C GLN A 800 40.58 -46.12 -44.38
N ILE A 801 39.35 -45.85 -44.85
CA ILE A 801 39.00 -45.72 -46.27
C ILE A 801 38.43 -44.34 -46.58
N ILE A 802 37.53 -43.84 -45.74
CA ILE A 802 36.77 -42.58 -45.95
C ILE A 802 37.30 -41.46 -45.03
N GLY A 803 38.19 -41.80 -44.09
CA GLY A 803 38.74 -40.91 -43.07
C GLY A 803 38.18 -41.18 -41.68
N ILE A 804 38.52 -40.30 -40.75
CA ILE A 804 38.17 -40.32 -39.34
C ILE A 804 36.90 -39.49 -39.13
N PHE A 805 35.92 -40.13 -38.51
CA PHE A 805 34.69 -39.48 -38.04
C PHE A 805 34.86 -39.12 -36.58
N ASP A 806 34.58 -37.87 -36.24
CA ASP A 806 34.56 -37.36 -34.87
C ASP A 806 33.16 -36.86 -34.51
N GLY A 807 32.71 -37.16 -33.30
CA GLY A 807 31.39 -36.79 -32.78
C GLY A 807 31.44 -36.49 -31.29
N TYR A 808 30.36 -35.90 -30.77
CA TYR A 808 30.24 -35.61 -29.34
C TYR A 808 28.80 -35.70 -28.84
N ALA A 809 28.66 -35.86 -27.54
CA ALA A 809 27.40 -35.79 -26.80
C ALA A 809 27.58 -34.92 -25.56
N LEU A 810 26.68 -33.96 -25.38
CA LEU A 810 26.52 -33.22 -24.12
C LEU A 810 25.51 -33.95 -23.24
N GLN A 811 25.99 -34.50 -22.13
CA GLN A 811 25.18 -35.25 -21.17
C GLN A 811 25.03 -34.45 -19.88
N THR A 812 23.81 -34.08 -19.51
CA THR A 812 23.52 -33.46 -18.21
C THR A 812 23.72 -34.45 -17.07
N LEU A 813 24.20 -34.00 -15.91
CA LEU A 813 24.54 -34.84 -14.77
C LEU A 813 23.71 -34.52 -13.50
N PRO A 814 23.35 -35.54 -12.71
CA PRO A 814 23.43 -36.96 -13.06
C PRO A 814 22.50 -37.27 -14.26
N PRO A 815 22.77 -38.32 -15.06
CA PRO A 815 22.11 -38.54 -16.35
C PRO A 815 20.58 -38.47 -16.35
N ALA A 816 19.94 -39.02 -15.32
CA ALA A 816 18.48 -39.04 -15.19
C ALA A 816 17.87 -37.67 -14.81
N ARG A 817 18.63 -36.74 -14.23
CA ARG A 817 18.11 -35.52 -13.58
C ARG A 817 17.28 -34.65 -14.52
N LEU A 818 17.71 -34.52 -15.77
CA LEU A 818 17.08 -33.67 -16.78
C LEU A 818 16.59 -34.47 -17.98
N GLU A 819 16.53 -35.79 -17.89
CA GLU A 819 16.15 -36.64 -19.02
C GLU A 819 14.72 -36.34 -19.48
N ASP A 820 13.78 -36.19 -18.55
CA ASP A 820 12.39 -35.79 -18.87
C ASP A 820 12.33 -34.44 -19.59
N ALA A 821 13.23 -33.51 -19.24
CA ALA A 821 13.35 -32.20 -19.88
C ALA A 821 13.84 -32.35 -21.33
N VAL A 822 14.84 -33.20 -21.53
CA VAL A 822 15.42 -33.45 -22.85
C VAL A 822 14.48 -34.25 -23.74
N GLN A 823 13.67 -35.17 -23.20
CA GLN A 823 12.65 -35.93 -23.94
C GLN A 823 11.34 -35.15 -24.09
N GLY A 824 11.06 -34.19 -23.23
CA GLY A 824 9.84 -33.38 -23.25
C GLY A 824 8.61 -34.18 -22.82
N VAL A 825 8.78 -34.99 -21.77
CA VAL A 825 7.75 -35.88 -21.21
C VAL A 825 7.33 -35.42 -19.81
N GLY A 826 6.21 -35.93 -19.30
CA GLY A 826 5.71 -35.58 -17.97
C GLY A 826 5.45 -34.08 -17.83
N ALA A 827 6.10 -33.41 -16.88
CA ALA A 827 5.95 -31.97 -16.65
C ALA A 827 6.43 -31.10 -17.83
N PHE A 828 7.15 -31.69 -18.79
CA PHE A 828 7.68 -31.04 -19.99
C PHE A 828 6.86 -31.33 -21.25
N GLU A 829 5.75 -32.06 -21.15
CA GLU A 829 4.88 -32.29 -22.30
C GLU A 829 4.30 -30.99 -22.84
N VAL A 830 4.44 -30.80 -24.15
CA VAL A 830 3.83 -29.67 -24.85
C VAL A 830 2.32 -29.86 -24.83
N GLN A 831 1.61 -28.98 -24.13
CA GLN A 831 0.15 -28.96 -24.20
C GLN A 831 -0.25 -28.58 -25.62
N LYS A 832 -0.87 -29.51 -26.35
CA LYS A 832 -1.44 -29.22 -27.68
C LYS A 832 -2.54 -28.17 -27.48
N HIS A 833 -2.27 -26.94 -27.89
CA HIS A 833 -3.33 -25.93 -28.01
C HIS A 833 -4.38 -26.48 -28.98
N PRO A 834 -5.69 -26.40 -28.64
CA PRO A 834 -6.72 -26.66 -29.61
C PRO A 834 -6.55 -25.64 -30.75
N GLU A 835 -6.27 -26.13 -31.96
CA GLU A 835 -6.21 -25.33 -33.17
C GLU A 835 -7.49 -24.48 -33.29
N GLY A 836 -7.38 -23.15 -33.18
CA GLY A 836 -8.55 -22.31 -33.43
C GLY A 836 -8.58 -20.92 -32.80
N VAL A 837 -7.53 -20.11 -32.87
CA VAL A 837 -7.70 -18.65 -32.92
C VAL A 837 -6.78 -18.11 -33.99
N LYS A 838 -7.37 -17.77 -35.14
CA LYS A 838 -6.68 -17.04 -36.20
C LYS A 838 -6.30 -15.66 -35.67
N SER A 839 -5.06 -15.26 -35.99
CA SER A 839 -4.52 -13.91 -35.90
C SER A 839 -5.48 -12.82 -36.36
#